data_AF-A0A7L5BUD6-F1
#
_entry.id   AF-A0A7L5BUD6-F1
#
_cell.length_a   1.000
_cell.length_b   1.000
_cell.length_c   1.000
_cell.angle_alpha   90.00
_cell.angle_beta   90.00
_cell.angle_gamma   90.00
#
_symmetry.space_group_name_H-M   'P 1'
#
loop_
_entity.id
_entity.type
_entity.pdbx_description
1 polymer ?
#
loop_
_entity_poly.entity_id
_entity_poly.type
_entity_poly.pdbx_seq_one_letter_code
_entity_poly.pdbx_strand_id
1 'polypeptide(L)'
;MGEAAISPVIELRALGATSVRVLPERMEAPLGMKALGLVAYLAENAPRPVTRDALVELFWERVAPTQGKGSLRQEIRRIKKTLGEPVFDAAFTVSDSHIGLVEGAFHYDVRDLEQCLAAEEAEEIARILSLYGGDFLVDNAARADSFQHWATERREYFKDAAIAALTRLGFLELDAGRADRAQRSADRIVSIDPLHEPGHEILIRCHLANGRRGQARAHFERFRALMLRELATEPMREIAALVAPGAAAPRPLSRPPPATAAPASGVGGYGDRPVIAVLDVSPPIANDQAYLAAGVVEQIVANLSRSTWIKVAALNPAPFPTTGGVVERSQRDLRDYADYVLRVDVRTLAGRVAITATLNRVADNATIFSNPMDDEIADLLALQRRVALRIASIFEPLVLDDQASREAATDWDEPADLNHWRLLMRARWLFWTTTSRNNQEARRLLSQALKTDPKDVPTHCILAFSHMLDAWSDWTPDIDSAVREAQRWAQKAVRIAPNDGWAQFTLGVACSAPETLDQAKSRLIHALRLAPSLVVATGDLARVLVFLGETAQAHRLVDEALALSPYDQQSGLWLRTKALAHWVEGESAQALDLVDFALIVRPGWFQNHYLRAAILAETGDETAAQAALGRGEKLMGSYSDAALRIGHPFRDRALYARLVRALNRAGGSFIE
;
A
#
# COMPACT_ATOMS: atom_id res chain seq x y z
N MET A 1 -43.44 1.67 -1.65
CA MET A 1 -44.06 1.07 -0.45
C MET A 1 -42.92 0.75 0.49
N GLY A 2 -42.84 1.39 1.65
CA GLY A 2 -41.79 1.10 2.62
C GLY A 2 -41.95 -0.32 3.15
N GLU A 3 -40.95 -1.17 2.95
CA GLU A 3 -40.86 -2.44 3.66
C GLU A 3 -40.74 -2.11 5.15
N ALA A 4 -41.74 -2.53 5.93
CA ALA A 4 -41.68 -2.46 7.37
C ALA A 4 -40.47 -3.32 7.81
N ALA A 5 -39.51 -2.72 8.50
CA ALA A 5 -38.35 -3.43 9.03
C ALA A 5 -38.85 -4.58 9.92
N ILE A 6 -38.62 -5.82 9.47
CA ILE A 6 -38.95 -7.02 10.23
C ILE A 6 -38.13 -6.96 11.53
N SER A 7 -38.81 -7.03 12.67
CA SER A 7 -38.14 -7.11 13.97
C SER A 7 -37.60 -8.53 14.18
N PRO A 8 -36.43 -8.70 14.83
CA PRO A 8 -35.83 -10.01 15.01
C PRO A 8 -36.74 -10.89 15.88
N VAL A 9 -37.00 -12.11 15.40
CA VAL A 9 -37.76 -13.14 16.11
C VAL A 9 -36.82 -14.14 16.80
N ILE A 10 -35.54 -14.16 16.42
CA ILE A 10 -34.49 -15.01 17.00
C ILE A 10 -33.26 -14.17 17.36
N GLU A 11 -32.68 -14.41 18.54
CA GLU A 11 -31.34 -13.95 18.93
C GLU A 11 -30.39 -15.15 18.89
N LEU A 12 -29.37 -15.10 18.03
CA LEU A 12 -28.26 -16.05 18.00
C LEU A 12 -27.06 -15.44 18.70
N ARG A 13 -26.55 -16.15 19.71
CA ARG A 13 -25.27 -15.86 20.34
C ARG A 13 -24.24 -16.88 19.91
N ALA A 14 -23.16 -16.43 19.29
CA ALA A 14 -22.06 -17.28 18.88
C ALA A 14 -20.71 -16.86 19.49
N LEU A 15 -20.61 -15.67 20.10
CA LEU A 15 -19.40 -15.18 20.75
C LEU A 15 -19.39 -15.57 22.24
N GLY A 16 -18.75 -16.70 22.54
CA GLY A 16 -18.83 -17.39 23.83
C GLY A 16 -19.86 -18.52 23.81
N ALA A 17 -20.60 -18.70 24.91
CA ALA A 17 -21.56 -19.79 25.05
C ALA A 17 -22.65 -19.73 23.96
N THR A 18 -22.62 -20.71 23.04
CA THR A 18 -23.46 -20.69 21.84
C THR A 18 -24.91 -21.00 22.20
N SER A 19 -25.83 -20.10 21.87
CA SER A 19 -27.25 -20.29 22.19
C SER A 19 -28.15 -19.60 21.17
N VAL A 20 -29.37 -20.10 21.05
CA VAL A 20 -30.43 -19.50 20.25
C VAL A 20 -31.59 -19.19 21.16
N ARG A 21 -32.08 -17.95 21.15
CA ARG A 21 -33.24 -17.52 21.96
C ARG A 21 -34.36 -17.04 21.06
N VAL A 22 -35.59 -17.37 21.44
CA VAL A 22 -36.80 -16.90 20.75
C VAL A 22 -37.26 -15.60 21.39
N LEU A 23 -37.48 -14.57 20.57
CA LEU A 23 -37.94 -13.25 20.99
C LEU A 23 -39.48 -13.15 20.90
N PRO A 24 -40.14 -12.31 21.73
CA PRO A 24 -39.57 -11.35 22.69
C PRO A 24 -39.29 -11.94 24.08
N GLU A 25 -39.78 -13.14 24.38
CA GLU A 25 -39.70 -13.77 25.72
C GLU A 25 -38.27 -14.19 26.12
N ARG A 26 -37.32 -14.15 25.18
CA ARG A 26 -35.90 -14.54 25.33
C ARG A 26 -35.74 -15.97 25.89
N MET A 27 -36.66 -16.85 25.54
CA MET A 27 -36.61 -18.26 25.93
C MET A 27 -35.54 -18.98 25.10
N GLU A 28 -34.62 -19.67 25.78
CA GLU A 28 -33.56 -20.43 25.13
C GLU A 28 -34.12 -21.68 24.45
N ALA A 29 -33.81 -21.84 23.16
CA ALA A 29 -34.18 -23.00 22.36
C ALA A 29 -33.07 -24.05 22.46
N PRO A 30 -33.33 -25.25 23.04
CA PRO A 30 -32.31 -26.26 23.28
C PRO A 30 -31.94 -27.01 21.98
N LEU A 31 -31.19 -26.34 21.11
CA LEU A 31 -30.66 -26.89 19.88
C LEU A 31 -29.39 -27.72 20.15
N GLY A 32 -29.22 -28.82 19.42
CA GLY A 32 -27.97 -29.59 19.48
C GLY A 32 -26.81 -28.85 18.82
N MET A 33 -25.57 -29.23 19.15
CA MET A 33 -24.35 -28.58 18.62
C MET A 33 -24.31 -28.48 17.08
N LYS A 34 -24.73 -29.54 16.36
CA LYS A 34 -24.82 -29.51 14.89
C LYS A 34 -25.87 -28.51 14.39
N ALA A 35 -27.04 -28.47 15.02
CA ALA A 35 -28.06 -27.48 14.70
C ALA A 35 -27.59 -26.05 14.97
N LEU A 36 -26.94 -25.80 16.11
CA LEU A 36 -26.35 -24.50 16.43
C LEU A 36 -25.29 -24.08 15.41
N GLY A 37 -24.40 -25.01 15.06
CA GLY A 37 -23.37 -24.77 14.03
C GLY A 37 -23.98 -24.45 12.68
N LEU A 38 -25.05 -25.16 12.29
CA LEU A 38 -25.76 -24.91 11.04
C LEU A 38 -26.46 -23.55 11.02
N VAL A 39 -27.11 -23.16 12.13
CA VAL A 39 -27.74 -21.84 12.25
C VAL A 39 -26.70 -20.72 12.21
N ALA A 40 -25.56 -20.89 12.89
CA ALA A 40 -24.45 -19.93 12.82
C ALA A 40 -23.85 -19.83 11.41
N TYR A 41 -23.65 -20.95 10.74
CA TYR A 41 -23.16 -20.96 9.35
C TYR A 41 -24.13 -20.23 8.40
N LEU A 42 -25.43 -20.44 8.56
CA LEU A 42 -26.45 -19.72 7.80
C LEU A 42 -26.47 -18.22 8.13
N ALA A 43 -26.25 -17.84 9.39
CA ALA A 43 -26.21 -16.44 9.82
C ALA A 43 -25.00 -15.67 9.25
N GLU A 44 -23.83 -16.31 9.18
CA GLU A 44 -22.63 -15.78 8.52
C GLU A 44 -22.83 -15.58 7.01
N ASN A 45 -23.62 -16.43 6.35
CA ASN A 45 -23.88 -16.34 4.92
C ASN A 45 -25.10 -15.46 4.58
N ALA A 46 -25.93 -15.09 5.56
CA ALA A 46 -27.12 -14.28 5.34
C ALA A 46 -26.77 -12.86 4.84
N PRO A 47 -27.53 -12.28 3.90
CA PRO A 47 -28.85 -12.73 3.43
C PRO A 47 -28.80 -13.77 2.31
N ARG A 48 -27.62 -14.23 1.86
CA ARG A 48 -27.50 -15.20 0.77
C ARG A 48 -27.90 -16.60 1.25
N PRO A 49 -28.79 -17.30 0.55
CA PRO A 49 -29.13 -18.68 0.90
C PRO A 49 -28.02 -19.64 0.46
N VAL A 50 -27.77 -20.67 1.27
CA VAL A 50 -26.71 -21.68 1.07
C VAL A 50 -27.29 -22.91 0.38
N THR A 51 -26.55 -23.51 -0.56
CA THR A 51 -26.98 -24.75 -1.21
C THR A 51 -27.03 -25.92 -0.22
N ARG A 52 -28.00 -26.83 -0.43
CA ARG A 52 -28.08 -28.05 0.40
C ARG A 52 -26.84 -28.92 0.26
N ASP A 53 -26.21 -28.94 -0.91
CA ASP A 53 -24.98 -29.71 -1.16
C ASP A 53 -23.80 -29.15 -0.34
N ALA A 54 -23.63 -27.82 -0.28
CA ALA A 54 -22.58 -27.20 0.53
C ALA A 54 -22.77 -27.47 2.04
N LEU A 55 -24.01 -27.43 2.53
CA LEU A 55 -24.30 -27.79 3.93
C LEU A 55 -24.02 -29.28 4.21
N VAL A 56 -24.29 -30.16 3.24
CA VAL A 56 -23.98 -31.59 3.36
C VAL A 56 -22.47 -31.83 3.42
N GLU A 57 -21.71 -31.21 2.52
CA GLU A 57 -20.26 -31.29 2.46
C GLU A 57 -19.61 -30.79 3.77
N LEU A 58 -20.11 -29.68 4.31
CA LEU A 58 -19.58 -29.08 5.52
C LEU A 58 -19.84 -29.91 6.80
N PHE A 59 -21.05 -30.45 6.98
CA PHE A 59 -21.48 -31.08 8.24
C PHE A 59 -21.53 -32.62 8.20
N TRP A 60 -21.47 -33.24 7.01
CA TRP A 60 -21.62 -34.69 6.80
C TRP A 60 -20.64 -35.25 5.75
N GLU A 61 -19.40 -34.78 5.74
CA GLU A 61 -18.30 -35.17 4.84
C GLU A 61 -18.09 -36.69 4.67
N ARG A 62 -18.23 -37.46 5.76
CA ARG A 62 -17.94 -38.92 5.78
C ARG A 62 -19.11 -39.81 5.34
N VAL A 63 -20.11 -39.23 4.67
CA VAL A 63 -21.37 -39.91 4.36
C VAL A 63 -21.71 -39.74 2.89
N ALA A 64 -22.26 -40.78 2.26
CA ALA A 64 -22.67 -40.71 0.85
C ALA A 64 -23.66 -39.55 0.62
N PRO A 65 -23.60 -38.82 -0.51
CA PRO A 65 -24.37 -37.59 -0.72
C PRO A 65 -25.89 -37.73 -0.53
N THR A 66 -26.47 -38.88 -0.89
CA THR A 66 -27.88 -39.19 -0.70
C THR A 66 -28.27 -39.31 0.78
N GLN A 67 -27.42 -39.94 1.58
CA GLN A 67 -27.59 -40.07 3.04
C GLN A 67 -27.30 -38.73 3.76
N GLY A 68 -26.38 -37.93 3.24
CA GLY A 68 -26.14 -36.55 3.70
C GLY A 68 -27.38 -35.66 3.56
N LYS A 69 -28.03 -35.66 2.38
CA LYS A 69 -29.29 -34.92 2.15
C LYS A 69 -30.42 -35.35 3.08
N GLY A 70 -30.52 -36.65 3.37
CA GLY A 70 -31.45 -37.19 4.37
C GLY A 70 -31.18 -36.67 5.78
N SER A 71 -29.91 -36.63 6.18
CA SER A 71 -29.47 -36.13 7.49
C SER A 71 -29.73 -34.63 7.64
N LEU A 72 -29.44 -33.83 6.60
CA LEU A 72 -29.76 -32.41 6.56
C LEU A 72 -31.27 -32.15 6.72
N ARG A 73 -32.12 -32.94 6.03
CA ARG A 73 -33.58 -32.82 6.17
C ARG A 73 -34.05 -33.12 7.60
N GLN A 74 -33.47 -34.12 8.25
CA GLN A 74 -33.78 -34.45 9.64
C GLN A 74 -33.35 -33.34 10.61
N GLU A 75 -32.16 -32.75 10.41
CA GLU A 75 -31.66 -31.67 11.26
C GLU A 75 -32.52 -30.41 11.14
N ILE A 76 -32.91 -30.02 9.92
CA ILE A 76 -33.83 -28.90 9.68
C ILE A 76 -35.19 -29.15 10.33
N ARG A 77 -35.75 -30.37 10.23
CA ARG A 77 -37.00 -30.74 10.91
C ARG A 77 -36.88 -30.63 12.43
N ARG A 78 -35.71 -30.96 13.00
CA ARG A 78 -35.43 -30.83 14.42
C ARG A 78 -35.37 -29.37 14.85
N ILE A 79 -34.71 -28.52 14.07
CA ILE A 79 -34.68 -27.06 14.30
C ILE A 79 -36.12 -26.52 14.27
N LYS A 80 -36.92 -26.84 13.24
CA LYS A 80 -38.32 -26.43 13.13
C LYS A 80 -39.17 -26.86 14.33
N LYS A 81 -39.02 -28.10 14.80
CA LYS A 81 -39.74 -28.60 15.98
C LYS A 81 -39.34 -27.87 17.26
N THR A 82 -38.06 -27.52 17.40
CA THR A 82 -37.53 -26.91 18.64
C THR A 82 -37.86 -25.43 18.74
N LEU A 83 -37.80 -24.70 17.63
CA LEU A 83 -38.16 -23.27 17.58
C LEU A 83 -39.68 -23.04 17.54
N GLY A 84 -40.45 -24.05 17.11
CA GLY A 84 -41.87 -23.92 16.81
C GLY A 84 -42.08 -23.46 15.37
N GLU A 85 -43.15 -23.96 14.75
CA GLU A 85 -43.46 -23.73 13.34
C GLU A 85 -43.63 -22.25 12.96
N PRO A 86 -44.35 -21.41 13.75
CA PRO A 86 -44.49 -19.98 13.42
C PRO A 86 -43.16 -19.21 13.44
N VAL A 87 -42.28 -19.51 14.40
CA VAL A 87 -40.97 -18.85 14.54
C VAL A 87 -40.02 -19.32 13.45
N PHE A 88 -40.02 -20.62 13.15
CA PHE A 88 -39.18 -21.17 12.09
C PHE A 88 -39.55 -20.61 10.72
N ASP A 89 -40.84 -20.57 10.38
CA ASP A 89 -41.30 -20.09 9.06
C ASP A 89 -41.10 -18.58 8.90
N ALA A 90 -41.06 -17.82 10.01
CA ALA A 90 -40.71 -16.40 10.00
C ALA A 90 -39.21 -16.13 9.84
N ALA A 91 -38.35 -17.09 10.22
CA ALA A 91 -36.89 -16.88 10.27
C ALA A 91 -36.11 -17.61 9.17
N PHE A 92 -36.59 -18.75 8.66
CA PHE A 92 -35.86 -19.59 7.70
C PHE A 92 -36.52 -19.59 6.32
N THR A 93 -35.70 -19.50 5.27
CA THR A 93 -36.12 -19.76 3.89
C THR A 93 -35.63 -21.14 3.48
N VAL A 94 -36.55 -22.07 3.18
CA VAL A 94 -36.20 -23.45 2.83
C VAL A 94 -36.79 -23.79 1.46
N SER A 95 -35.93 -24.12 0.50
CA SER A 95 -36.32 -24.65 -0.81
C SER A 95 -35.72 -26.03 -1.08
N ASP A 96 -36.07 -26.61 -2.22
CA ASP A 96 -35.53 -27.91 -2.64
C ASP A 96 -34.01 -27.89 -2.86
N SER A 97 -33.44 -26.72 -3.18
CA SER A 97 -32.02 -26.56 -3.50
C SER A 97 -31.22 -25.73 -2.50
N HIS A 98 -31.88 -24.83 -1.74
CA HIS A 98 -31.20 -23.89 -0.86
C HIS A 98 -31.88 -23.74 0.51
N ILE A 99 -31.10 -23.28 1.49
CA ILE A 99 -31.55 -22.94 2.84
C ILE A 99 -30.91 -21.59 3.20
N GLY A 100 -31.71 -20.63 3.66
CA GLY A 100 -31.23 -19.32 4.10
C GLY A 100 -31.99 -18.80 5.32
N LEU A 101 -31.64 -17.60 5.74
CA LEU A 101 -32.35 -16.87 6.79
C LEU A 101 -33.10 -15.67 6.17
N VAL A 102 -34.26 -15.35 6.73
CA VAL A 102 -35.02 -14.15 6.38
C VAL A 102 -34.29 -12.93 6.93
N GLU A 103 -34.10 -11.92 6.09
CA GLU A 103 -33.42 -10.68 6.47
C GLU A 103 -34.19 -9.95 7.59
N GLY A 104 -33.46 -9.48 8.60
CA GLY A 104 -34.05 -8.82 9.79
C GLY A 104 -34.69 -9.78 10.81
N ALA A 105 -34.92 -11.05 10.48
CA ALA A 105 -35.54 -12.01 11.40
C ALA A 105 -34.58 -12.53 12.50
N PHE A 106 -33.27 -12.34 12.33
CA PHE A 106 -32.23 -12.72 13.28
C PHE A 106 -31.48 -11.50 13.81
N HIS A 107 -31.28 -11.45 15.12
CA HIS A 107 -30.21 -10.69 15.74
C HIS A 107 -29.03 -11.63 15.99
N TYR A 108 -27.83 -11.22 15.58
CA TYR A 108 -26.64 -12.05 15.59
C TYR A 108 -25.48 -11.26 16.18
N ASP A 109 -25.02 -11.68 17.35
CA ASP A 109 -24.03 -10.95 18.18
C ASP A 109 -22.71 -10.65 17.47
N VAL A 110 -22.30 -11.52 16.54
CA VAL A 110 -21.15 -11.29 15.66
C VAL A 110 -21.30 -10.02 14.82
N ARG A 111 -22.49 -9.74 14.28
CA ARG A 111 -22.71 -8.53 13.47
C ARG A 111 -22.54 -7.27 14.30
N ASP A 112 -22.91 -7.33 15.58
CA ASP A 112 -22.68 -6.22 16.49
C ASP A 112 -21.17 -6.01 16.71
N LEU A 113 -20.41 -7.09 16.91
CA LEU A 113 -18.95 -7.02 17.04
C LEU A 113 -18.31 -6.39 15.80
N GLU A 114 -18.74 -6.77 14.59
CA GLU A 114 -18.23 -6.18 13.35
C GLU A 114 -18.58 -4.69 13.23
N GLN A 115 -19.77 -4.28 13.69
CA GLN A 115 -20.16 -2.87 13.77
C GLN A 115 -19.29 -2.05 14.75
N CYS A 116 -18.71 -2.67 15.78
CA CYS A 116 -17.77 -1.99 16.68
C CYS A 116 -16.57 -1.40 15.95
N LEU A 117 -16.11 -2.06 14.89
CA LEU A 117 -14.96 -1.59 14.13
C LEU A 117 -15.26 -0.27 13.40
N ALA A 118 -16.53 0.02 13.14
CA ALA A 118 -16.98 1.28 12.55
C ALA A 118 -17.39 2.34 13.60
N ALA A 119 -17.87 1.93 14.77
CA ALA A 119 -18.34 2.83 15.82
C ALA A 119 -17.27 3.85 16.28
N GLU A 120 -17.61 5.13 16.37
CA GLU A 120 -16.68 6.19 16.79
C GLU A 120 -16.71 6.51 18.29
N GLU A 121 -17.81 6.16 18.96
CA GLU A 121 -18.02 6.49 20.37
C GLU A 121 -17.56 5.38 21.31
N ALA A 122 -16.80 5.74 22.35
CA ALA A 122 -16.29 4.78 23.34
C ALA A 122 -17.42 4.03 24.06
N GLU A 123 -18.50 4.72 24.40
CA GLU A 123 -19.67 4.14 25.07
C GLU A 123 -20.40 3.11 24.20
N GLU A 124 -20.45 3.31 22.89
CA GLU A 124 -21.04 2.36 21.95
C GLU A 124 -20.19 1.10 21.83
N ILE A 125 -18.87 1.27 21.60
CA ILE A 125 -17.92 0.16 21.55
C ILE A 125 -17.94 -0.65 22.85
N ALA A 126 -17.93 0.02 24.01
CA ALA A 126 -17.98 -0.64 25.32
C ALA A 126 -19.27 -1.46 25.53
N ARG A 127 -20.42 -0.94 25.08
CA ARG A 127 -21.70 -1.62 25.17
C ARG A 127 -21.69 -2.92 24.37
N ILE A 128 -21.18 -2.88 23.14
CA ILE A 128 -21.16 -4.06 22.28
C ILE A 128 -20.09 -5.06 22.76
N LEU A 129 -18.90 -4.62 23.16
CA LEU A 129 -17.87 -5.49 23.72
C LEU A 129 -18.27 -6.14 25.06
N SER A 130 -19.32 -5.65 25.73
CA SER A 130 -19.92 -6.34 26.87
C SER A 130 -20.66 -7.62 26.47
N LEU A 131 -21.06 -7.74 25.20
CA LEU A 131 -21.72 -8.91 24.62
C LEU A 131 -20.72 -10.00 24.20
N TYR A 132 -19.46 -9.63 23.96
CA TYR A 132 -18.39 -10.59 23.63
C TYR A 132 -18.10 -11.50 24.82
N GLY A 133 -18.65 -12.71 24.84
CA GLY A 133 -18.50 -13.67 25.93
C GLY A 133 -17.24 -14.54 25.85
N GLY A 134 -16.55 -14.53 24.70
CA GLY A 134 -15.37 -15.36 24.44
C GLY A 134 -15.33 -15.82 22.98
N ASP A 135 -14.59 -16.89 22.75
CA ASP A 135 -14.32 -17.45 21.42
C ASP A 135 -15.61 -17.84 20.67
N PHE A 136 -15.57 -17.66 19.35
CA PHE A 136 -16.65 -18.07 18.47
C PHE A 136 -16.89 -19.58 18.54
N LEU A 137 -18.15 -19.96 18.74
CA LEU A 137 -18.59 -21.34 18.83
C LEU A 137 -17.72 -22.19 19.77
N VAL A 138 -17.30 -21.63 20.91
CA VAL A 138 -16.34 -22.28 21.84
C VAL A 138 -16.83 -23.65 22.33
N ASP A 139 -18.14 -23.80 22.53
CA ASP A 139 -18.76 -25.03 23.05
C ASP A 139 -19.24 -25.99 21.93
N ASN A 140 -18.96 -25.67 20.65
CA ASN A 140 -19.47 -26.46 19.53
C ASN A 140 -18.54 -27.62 19.14
N ALA A 141 -18.88 -28.84 19.59
CA ALA A 141 -18.12 -30.05 19.31
C ALA A 141 -18.65 -30.88 18.12
N ALA A 142 -19.26 -30.25 17.10
CA ALA A 142 -19.71 -30.98 15.91
C ALA A 142 -18.50 -31.64 15.19
N ARG A 143 -18.56 -32.95 14.99
CA ARG A 143 -17.39 -33.78 14.60
C ARG A 143 -16.93 -33.70 13.14
N ALA A 144 -17.56 -32.89 12.28
CA ALA A 144 -17.16 -32.83 10.88
C ALA A 144 -15.88 -32.00 10.72
N ASP A 145 -14.87 -32.53 10.05
CA ASP A 145 -13.55 -31.90 9.96
C ASP A 145 -13.64 -30.59 9.17
N SER A 146 -14.36 -30.59 8.03
CA SER A 146 -14.67 -29.38 7.26
C SER A 146 -15.34 -28.27 8.10
N PHE A 147 -16.29 -28.64 8.96
CA PHE A 147 -16.95 -27.68 9.86
C PHE A 147 -15.99 -27.16 10.93
N GLN A 148 -15.17 -28.02 11.54
CA GLN A 148 -14.22 -27.62 12.58
C GLN A 148 -13.12 -26.71 12.03
N HIS A 149 -12.68 -26.95 10.78
CA HIS A 149 -11.77 -26.06 10.09
C HIS A 149 -12.38 -24.67 9.90
N TRP A 150 -13.58 -24.58 9.30
CA TRP A 150 -14.33 -23.33 9.17
C TRP A 150 -14.55 -22.61 10.51
N ALA A 151 -14.96 -23.33 11.55
CA ALA A 151 -15.21 -22.74 12.87
C ALA A 151 -13.93 -22.19 13.51
N THR A 152 -12.78 -22.85 13.27
CA THR A 152 -11.47 -22.39 13.77
C THR A 152 -11.02 -21.12 13.07
N GLU A 153 -11.18 -21.02 11.75
CA GLU A 153 -10.87 -19.79 10.99
C GLU A 153 -11.70 -18.61 11.47
N ARG A 154 -13.02 -18.82 11.67
CA ARG A 154 -13.90 -17.78 12.21
C ARG A 154 -13.55 -17.40 13.64
N ARG A 155 -13.13 -18.36 14.47
CA ARG A 155 -12.69 -18.10 15.85
C ARG A 155 -11.50 -17.17 15.91
N GLU A 156 -10.46 -17.42 15.12
CA GLU A 156 -9.29 -16.51 15.06
C GLU A 156 -9.71 -15.13 14.53
N TYR A 157 -10.51 -15.07 13.47
CA TYR A 157 -10.99 -13.79 12.93
C TYR A 157 -11.74 -12.94 13.97
N PHE A 158 -12.69 -13.52 14.71
CA PHE A 158 -13.45 -12.75 15.70
C PHE A 158 -12.66 -12.41 16.96
N LYS A 159 -11.67 -13.24 17.30
CA LYS A 159 -10.71 -12.95 18.36
C LYS A 159 -9.88 -11.71 18.00
N ASP A 160 -9.36 -11.64 16.77
CA ASP A 160 -8.61 -10.48 16.27
C ASP A 160 -9.49 -9.22 16.21
N ALA A 161 -10.74 -9.34 15.74
CA ALA A 161 -11.70 -8.24 15.71
C ALA A 161 -12.00 -7.69 17.11
N ALA A 162 -12.15 -8.58 18.11
CA ALA A 162 -12.36 -8.18 19.50
C ALA A 162 -11.12 -7.48 20.08
N ILE A 163 -9.90 -7.97 19.81
CA ILE A 163 -8.64 -7.33 20.22
C ILE A 163 -8.53 -5.93 19.60
N ALA A 164 -8.84 -5.78 18.31
CA ALA A 164 -8.80 -4.50 17.63
C ALA A 164 -9.79 -3.48 18.23
N ALA A 165 -11.04 -3.92 18.47
CA ALA A 165 -12.07 -3.09 19.09
C ALA A 165 -11.71 -2.70 20.55
N LEU A 166 -11.18 -3.63 21.34
CA LEU A 166 -10.71 -3.36 22.70
C LEU A 166 -9.51 -2.40 22.70
N THR A 167 -8.58 -2.54 21.75
CA THR A 167 -7.42 -1.65 21.60
C THR A 167 -7.88 -0.23 21.31
N ARG A 168 -8.81 -0.07 20.36
CA ARG A 168 -9.41 1.23 20.03
C ARG A 168 -10.13 1.83 21.24
N LEU A 169 -10.96 1.05 21.93
CA LEU A 169 -11.66 1.51 23.14
C LEU A 169 -10.67 1.96 24.22
N GLY A 170 -9.59 1.21 24.44
CA GLY A 170 -8.57 1.54 25.43
C GLY A 170 -7.89 2.88 25.15
N PHE A 171 -7.55 3.19 23.90
CA PHE A 171 -7.00 4.49 23.54
C PHE A 171 -8.03 5.63 23.65
N LEU A 172 -9.28 5.43 23.21
CA LEU A 172 -10.34 6.44 23.37
C LEU A 172 -10.60 6.79 24.84
N GLU A 173 -10.62 5.78 25.72
CA GLU A 173 -10.81 6.00 27.16
C GLU A 173 -9.58 6.68 27.81
N LEU A 174 -8.36 6.43 27.32
CA LEU A 174 -7.16 7.18 27.74
C LEU A 174 -7.24 8.65 27.34
N ASP A 175 -7.64 8.94 26.10
CA ASP A 175 -7.78 10.31 25.58
C ASP A 175 -8.89 11.08 26.34
N ALA A 176 -9.95 10.38 26.76
CA ALA A 176 -11.01 10.92 27.60
C ALA A 176 -10.61 11.06 29.09
N GLY A 177 -9.37 10.71 29.47
CA GLY A 177 -8.87 10.79 30.85
C GLY A 177 -9.43 9.70 31.78
N ARG A 178 -10.06 8.66 31.25
CA ARG A 178 -10.72 7.57 32.00
C ARG A 178 -9.80 6.36 32.09
N ALA A 179 -8.64 6.54 32.72
CA ALA A 179 -7.58 5.52 32.80
C ALA A 179 -8.06 4.17 33.39
N ASP A 180 -8.99 4.17 34.35
CA ASP A 180 -9.53 2.93 34.92
C ASP A 180 -10.32 2.10 33.89
N ARG A 181 -11.00 2.77 32.94
CA ARG A 181 -11.73 2.07 31.87
C ARG A 181 -10.77 1.53 30.83
N ALA A 182 -9.78 2.32 30.44
CA ALA A 182 -8.73 1.91 29.52
C ALA A 182 -7.93 0.71 30.05
N GLN A 183 -7.63 0.70 31.35
CA GLN A 183 -6.94 -0.41 32.00
C GLN A 183 -7.75 -1.71 31.87
N ARG A 184 -9.07 -1.67 32.09
CA ARG A 184 -9.93 -2.86 31.93
C ARG A 184 -9.94 -3.41 30.51
N SER A 185 -9.96 -2.54 29.50
CA SER A 185 -9.85 -2.96 28.10
C SER A 185 -8.50 -3.63 27.84
N ALA A 186 -7.42 -3.03 28.33
CA ALA A 186 -6.07 -3.54 28.13
C ALA A 186 -5.79 -4.85 28.88
N ASP A 187 -6.28 -5.01 30.11
CA ASP A 187 -6.22 -6.25 30.86
C ASP A 187 -6.92 -7.39 30.10
N ARG A 188 -8.06 -7.09 29.46
CA ARG A 188 -8.80 -8.05 28.65
C ARG A 188 -8.02 -8.43 27.38
N ILE A 189 -7.36 -7.49 26.73
CA ILE A 189 -6.50 -7.77 25.57
C ILE A 189 -5.34 -8.69 25.97
N VAL A 190 -4.59 -8.33 27.01
CA VAL A 190 -3.43 -9.11 27.47
C VAL A 190 -3.83 -10.50 28.00
N SER A 191 -5.09 -10.67 28.44
CA SER A 191 -5.63 -11.99 28.78
C SER A 191 -5.91 -12.88 27.56
N ILE A 192 -6.28 -12.28 26.43
CA ILE A 192 -6.58 -12.99 25.17
C ILE A 192 -5.28 -13.25 24.40
N ASP A 193 -4.42 -12.25 24.32
CA ASP A 193 -3.10 -12.29 23.69
C ASP A 193 -2.06 -11.60 24.60
N PRO A 194 -1.29 -12.39 25.37
CA PRO A 194 -0.23 -11.88 26.24
C PRO A 194 0.95 -11.19 25.53
N LEU A 195 1.05 -11.32 24.20
CA LEU A 195 2.13 -10.73 23.40
C LEU A 195 1.66 -9.48 22.62
N HIS A 196 0.40 -9.08 22.75
CA HIS A 196 -0.16 -7.95 22.02
C HIS A 196 0.38 -6.61 22.50
N GLU A 197 1.35 -6.07 21.76
CA GLU A 197 2.09 -4.86 22.11
C GLU A 197 1.20 -3.63 22.41
N PRO A 198 0.17 -3.27 21.61
CA PRO A 198 -0.72 -2.14 21.91
C PRO A 198 -1.47 -2.27 23.24
N GLY A 199 -1.80 -3.50 23.66
CA GLY A 199 -2.44 -3.75 24.96
C GLY A 199 -1.51 -3.40 26.11
N HIS A 200 -0.24 -3.80 26.00
CA HIS A 200 0.80 -3.43 26.98
C HIS A 200 1.09 -1.93 26.97
N GLU A 201 1.05 -1.27 25.81
CA GLU A 201 1.18 0.18 25.71
C GLU A 201 0.09 0.92 26.50
N ILE A 202 -1.18 0.50 26.36
CA ILE A 202 -2.31 1.11 27.08
C ILE A 202 -2.11 0.97 28.61
N LEU A 203 -1.66 -0.20 29.10
CA LEU A 203 -1.36 -0.40 30.52
C LEU A 203 -0.24 0.51 31.02
N ILE A 204 0.84 0.66 30.26
CA ILE A 204 1.95 1.56 30.59
C ILE A 204 1.45 3.00 30.66
N ARG A 205 0.64 3.43 29.69
CA ARG A 205 0.03 4.76 29.66
C ARG A 205 -0.92 5.00 30.83
N CYS A 206 -1.72 4.00 31.23
CA CYS A 206 -2.58 4.09 32.42
C CYS A 206 -1.77 4.33 33.69
N HIS A 207 -0.64 3.63 33.87
CA HIS A 207 0.27 3.87 35.00
C HIS A 207 0.87 5.28 34.96
N LEU A 208 1.28 5.76 33.77
CA LEU A 208 1.84 7.10 33.60
C LEU A 208 0.81 8.21 33.87
N ALA A 209 -0.42 8.07 33.37
CA ALA A 209 -1.53 9.00 33.59
C ALA A 209 -1.86 9.14 35.09
N ASN A 210 -1.73 8.06 35.84
CA ASN A 210 -1.91 8.05 37.29
C ASN A 210 -0.66 8.46 38.10
N GLY A 211 0.39 8.96 37.44
CA GLY A 211 1.65 9.39 38.09
C GLY A 211 2.54 8.24 38.60
N ARG A 212 2.19 6.99 38.31
CA ARG A 212 2.85 5.77 38.83
C ARG A 212 4.00 5.32 37.93
N ARG A 213 4.98 6.20 37.69
CA ARG A 213 6.14 5.94 36.79
C ARG A 213 6.91 4.65 37.12
N GLY A 214 7.09 4.34 38.40
CA GLY A 214 7.74 3.10 38.82
C GLY A 214 6.99 1.84 38.38
N GLN A 215 5.65 1.88 38.43
CA GLN A 215 4.80 0.77 37.98
C GLN A 215 4.81 0.64 36.45
N ALA A 216 4.79 1.76 35.74
CA ALA A 216 4.91 1.78 34.27
C ALA A 216 6.21 1.09 33.81
N ARG A 217 7.34 1.43 34.44
CA ARG A 217 8.63 0.81 34.13
C ARG A 217 8.66 -0.68 34.51
N ALA A 218 8.16 -1.04 35.69
CA ALA A 218 8.08 -2.44 36.10
C ALA A 218 7.16 -3.28 35.20
N HIS A 219 6.11 -2.69 34.63
CA HIS A 219 5.27 -3.35 33.62
C HIS A 219 6.01 -3.57 32.31
N PHE A 220 6.71 -2.54 31.81
CA PHE A 220 7.53 -2.65 30.61
C PHE A 220 8.61 -3.74 30.72
N GLU A 221 9.37 -3.78 31.82
CA GLU A 221 10.43 -4.81 31.97
C GLU A 221 9.85 -6.23 32.03
N ARG A 222 8.68 -6.41 32.66
CA ARG A 222 7.97 -7.71 32.65
C ARG A 222 7.52 -8.09 31.25
N PHE A 223 6.97 -7.15 30.50
CA PHE A 223 6.54 -7.37 29.12
C PHE A 223 7.73 -7.69 28.21
N ARG A 224 8.81 -6.93 28.33
CA ARG A 224 10.07 -7.17 27.62
C ARG A 224 10.63 -8.55 27.90
N ALA A 225 10.65 -8.99 29.16
CA ALA A 225 11.08 -10.33 29.52
C ALA A 225 10.19 -11.42 28.90
N LEU A 226 8.88 -11.17 28.78
CA LEU A 226 7.94 -12.08 28.12
C LEU A 226 8.21 -12.15 26.61
N MET A 227 8.36 -11.02 25.92
CA MET A 227 8.68 -10.95 24.48
C MET A 227 9.99 -11.65 24.14
N LEU A 228 11.05 -11.39 24.93
CA LEU A 228 12.34 -12.05 24.73
C LEU A 228 12.28 -13.55 24.98
N ARG A 229 11.43 -14.01 25.90
CA ARG A 229 11.26 -15.42 26.22
C ARG A 229 10.46 -16.16 25.15
N GLU A 230 9.34 -15.60 24.70
CA GLU A 230 8.38 -16.29 23.83
C GLU A 230 8.69 -16.07 22.34
N LEU A 231 9.21 -14.90 21.95
CA LEU A 231 9.47 -14.53 20.55
C LEU A 231 10.95 -14.22 20.24
N ALA A 232 11.82 -14.14 21.25
CA ALA A 232 13.22 -13.70 21.11
C ALA A 232 13.37 -12.29 20.47
N THR A 233 12.37 -11.44 20.65
CA THR A 233 12.34 -10.06 20.14
C THR A 233 12.19 -9.04 21.28
N GLU A 234 12.56 -7.80 21.00
CA GLU A 234 12.34 -6.65 21.90
C GLU A 234 10.98 -6.00 21.59
N PRO A 235 10.27 -5.44 22.59
CA PRO A 235 9.11 -4.61 22.34
C PRO A 235 9.43 -3.41 21.44
N MET A 236 8.44 -2.94 20.69
CA MET A 236 8.50 -1.76 19.83
C MET A 236 9.16 -0.57 20.54
N ARG A 237 9.96 0.16 19.76
CA ARG A 237 10.77 1.28 20.26
C ARG A 237 9.90 2.39 20.88
N GLU A 238 8.69 2.57 20.36
CA GLU A 238 7.67 3.50 20.82
C GLU A 238 7.23 3.19 22.26
N ILE A 239 7.06 1.90 22.60
CA ILE A 239 6.70 1.45 23.94
C ILE A 239 7.87 1.64 24.91
N ALA A 240 9.09 1.30 24.46
CA ALA A 240 10.31 1.51 25.23
C ALA A 240 10.55 3.00 25.57
N ALA A 241 10.20 3.90 24.65
CA ALA A 241 10.33 5.34 24.85
C ALA A 241 9.42 5.89 25.97
N LEU A 242 8.26 5.26 26.23
CA LEU A 242 7.31 5.71 27.26
C LEU A 242 7.87 5.63 28.68
N VAL A 243 8.81 4.71 28.93
CA VAL A 243 9.39 4.45 30.25
C VAL A 243 10.85 4.89 30.37
N ALA A 244 11.38 5.58 29.34
CA ALA A 244 12.76 6.05 29.31
C ALA A 244 13.05 7.11 30.40
N PRO A 245 14.28 7.14 30.97
CA PRO A 245 14.67 8.16 31.94
C PRO A 245 14.55 9.57 31.34
N GLY A 246 13.80 10.47 31.99
CA GLY A 246 13.60 11.84 31.51
C GLY A 246 12.44 12.01 30.53
N ALA A 247 11.63 10.98 30.27
CA ALA A 247 10.40 11.11 29.49
C ALA A 247 9.44 12.13 30.13
N ALA A 248 9.16 13.22 29.40
CA ALA A 248 8.12 14.17 29.78
C ALA A 248 6.76 13.47 29.85
N ALA A 249 5.85 13.98 30.68
CA ALA A 249 4.48 13.45 30.75
C ALA A 249 3.90 13.38 29.32
N PRO A 250 3.24 12.27 28.94
CA PRO A 250 2.80 12.07 27.57
C PRO A 250 1.91 13.23 27.15
N ARG A 251 2.30 13.91 26.07
CA ARG A 251 1.38 14.77 25.32
C ARG A 251 0.27 13.87 24.78
N PRO A 252 -1.01 14.32 24.78
CA PRO A 252 -2.06 13.56 24.11
C PRO A 252 -1.60 13.27 22.70
N LEU A 253 -1.57 11.98 22.34
CA LEU A 253 -1.18 11.58 21.00
C LEU A 253 -2.27 12.07 20.05
N SER A 254 -1.87 12.72 18.97
CA SER A 254 -2.72 12.80 17.79
C SER A 254 -3.09 11.38 17.38
N ARG A 255 -4.39 11.09 17.30
CA ARG A 255 -5.00 9.82 16.87
C ARG A 255 -4.07 9.09 15.86
N PRO A 256 -3.71 7.81 16.08
CA PRO A 256 -3.37 6.97 14.94
C PRO A 256 -4.58 7.01 13.99
N PRO A 257 -4.38 7.16 12.67
CA PRO A 257 -5.52 7.09 11.76
C PRO A 257 -6.23 5.76 12.06
N PRO A 258 -7.57 5.76 12.19
CA PRO A 258 -8.30 4.52 12.39
C PRO A 258 -7.84 3.53 11.31
N ALA A 259 -7.62 2.27 11.68
CA ALA A 259 -7.64 1.18 10.71
C ALA A 259 -8.96 1.36 9.96
N THR A 260 -8.89 1.83 8.72
CA THR A 260 -10.07 2.12 7.91
C THR A 260 -10.80 0.80 7.75
N ALA A 261 -11.86 0.64 8.53
CA ALA A 261 -12.99 -0.17 8.13
C ALA A 261 -13.30 0.24 6.70
N ALA A 262 -13.30 -0.75 5.82
CA ALA A 262 -13.68 -0.56 4.44
C ALA A 262 -15.05 0.16 4.44
N PRO A 263 -15.21 1.27 3.70
CA PRO A 263 -16.42 2.06 3.79
C PRO A 263 -17.59 1.23 3.26
N ALA A 264 -18.51 0.87 4.16
CA ALA A 264 -19.87 0.56 3.78
C ALA A 264 -20.58 1.88 3.46
N SER A 265 -20.32 2.41 2.26
CA SER A 265 -21.09 3.50 1.67
C SER A 265 -21.18 3.29 0.18
N GLY A 266 -22.43 3.27 -0.31
CA GLY A 266 -22.78 2.95 -1.68
C GLY A 266 -21.98 3.71 -2.74
N VAL A 267 -21.82 3.02 -3.87
CA VAL A 267 -21.28 3.47 -5.15
C VAL A 267 -21.60 4.94 -5.45
N GLY A 268 -20.57 5.78 -5.50
CA GLY A 268 -20.64 7.17 -5.94
C GLY A 268 -19.26 7.86 -5.99
N GLY A 269 -18.63 7.87 -7.18
CA GLY A 269 -17.59 8.83 -7.60
C GLY A 269 -16.26 8.84 -6.85
N TYR A 270 -15.25 8.09 -7.34
CA TYR A 270 -13.87 8.15 -6.84
C TYR A 270 -13.26 9.54 -7.02
N GLY A 271 -13.02 10.22 -5.90
CA GLY A 271 -12.63 11.64 -5.84
C GLY A 271 -11.14 11.96 -5.64
N ASP A 272 -10.34 11.13 -4.94
CA ASP A 272 -9.04 11.66 -4.44
C ASP A 272 -7.75 10.90 -4.80
N ARG A 273 -7.62 9.56 -4.73
CA ARG A 273 -6.39 8.79 -5.08
C ARG A 273 -6.73 7.31 -5.31
N PRO A 274 -6.00 6.58 -6.18
CA PRO A 274 -6.27 5.17 -6.47
C PRO A 274 -5.94 4.28 -5.27
N VAL A 275 -6.77 3.26 -5.04
CA VAL A 275 -6.59 2.27 -3.98
C VAL A 275 -6.06 0.96 -4.56
N ILE A 276 -4.97 0.45 -4.01
CA ILE A 276 -4.37 -0.84 -4.36
C ILE A 276 -4.65 -1.85 -3.24
N ALA A 277 -5.34 -2.94 -3.59
CA ALA A 277 -5.46 -4.14 -2.79
C ALA A 277 -4.24 -5.04 -2.99
N VAL A 278 -3.59 -5.52 -1.92
CA VAL A 278 -2.50 -6.52 -2.02
C VAL A 278 -2.99 -7.85 -1.49
N LEU A 279 -2.86 -8.92 -2.28
CA LEU A 279 -3.35 -10.26 -1.95
C LEU A 279 -2.23 -11.29 -2.09
N ASP A 280 -2.09 -12.13 -1.07
CA ASP A 280 -1.39 -13.41 -1.17
C ASP A 280 -2.31 -14.41 -1.90
N VAL A 281 -1.80 -15.02 -2.97
CA VAL A 281 -2.49 -16.09 -3.72
C VAL A 281 -1.67 -17.38 -3.78
N SER A 282 -0.66 -17.49 -2.91
CA SER A 282 0.23 -18.64 -2.83
C SER A 282 -0.53 -19.90 -2.41
N PRO A 283 -0.23 -21.07 -2.99
CA PRO A 283 -0.93 -22.30 -2.63
C PRO A 283 -0.51 -22.78 -1.22
N PRO A 284 -1.43 -23.36 -0.43
CA PRO A 284 -1.17 -23.74 0.97
C PRO A 284 -0.41 -25.08 1.03
N ILE A 285 0.90 -25.11 0.75
CA ILE A 285 1.63 -26.39 0.61
C ILE A 285 2.90 -26.53 1.48
N ALA A 286 3.29 -25.55 2.31
CA ALA A 286 4.28 -25.75 3.38
C ALA A 286 4.31 -24.55 4.34
N ASN A 287 4.69 -24.76 5.61
CA ASN A 287 4.83 -23.69 6.61
C ASN A 287 5.83 -22.60 6.16
N ASP A 288 7.00 -22.98 5.66
CA ASP A 288 8.05 -22.02 5.26
C ASP A 288 7.63 -21.12 4.08
N GLN A 289 6.88 -21.68 3.12
CA GLN A 289 6.33 -20.93 1.98
C GLN A 289 5.24 -19.95 2.44
N ALA A 290 4.38 -20.36 3.36
CA ALA A 290 3.32 -19.50 3.92
C ALA A 290 3.93 -18.31 4.70
N TYR A 291 4.97 -18.55 5.52
CA TYR A 291 5.67 -17.47 6.22
C TYR A 291 6.35 -16.49 5.27
N LEU A 292 7.01 -16.99 4.22
CA LEU A 292 7.64 -16.14 3.22
C LEU A 292 6.62 -15.30 2.45
N ALA A 293 5.51 -15.92 2.03
CA ALA A 293 4.45 -15.24 1.28
C ALA A 293 3.80 -14.12 2.12
N ALA A 294 3.40 -14.44 3.36
CA ALA A 294 2.83 -13.47 4.29
C ALA A 294 3.81 -12.32 4.58
N GLY A 295 5.08 -12.65 4.87
CA GLY A 295 6.11 -11.64 5.13
C GLY A 295 6.40 -10.74 3.91
N VAL A 296 6.39 -11.30 2.69
CA VAL A 296 6.56 -10.52 1.47
C VAL A 296 5.37 -9.56 1.31
N VAL A 297 4.14 -10.04 1.47
CA VAL A 297 2.93 -9.20 1.36
C VAL A 297 2.90 -8.09 2.41
N GLU A 298 3.19 -8.40 3.68
CA GLU A 298 3.27 -7.40 4.75
C GLU A 298 4.30 -6.31 4.43
N GLN A 299 5.48 -6.69 3.96
CA GLN A 299 6.54 -5.75 3.62
C GLN A 299 6.19 -4.91 2.37
N ILE A 300 5.47 -5.48 1.39
CA ILE A 300 4.94 -4.73 0.25
C ILE A 300 3.94 -3.68 0.71
N VAL A 301 2.99 -4.07 1.56
CA VAL A 301 2.00 -3.15 2.15
C VAL A 301 2.72 -2.03 2.91
N ALA A 302 3.72 -2.37 3.74
CA ALA A 302 4.50 -1.40 4.49
C ALA A 302 5.30 -0.43 3.61
N ASN A 303 5.79 -0.89 2.45
CA ASN A 303 6.50 -0.05 1.49
C ASN A 303 5.53 0.87 0.72
N LEU A 304 4.44 0.32 0.18
CA LEU A 304 3.45 1.08 -0.61
C LEU A 304 2.66 2.08 0.26
N SER A 305 2.41 1.78 1.53
CA SER A 305 1.66 2.66 2.45
C SER A 305 2.40 3.98 2.78
N ARG A 306 3.68 4.09 2.42
CA ARG A 306 4.48 5.31 2.57
C ARG A 306 4.20 6.34 1.48
N SER A 307 3.51 5.94 0.41
CA SER A 307 3.24 6.79 -0.73
C SER A 307 2.11 7.78 -0.46
N THR A 308 2.29 9.02 -0.90
CA THR A 308 1.20 9.98 -0.98
C THR A 308 0.40 9.87 -2.28
N TRP A 309 0.81 9.04 -3.24
CA TRP A 309 0.17 8.95 -4.56
C TRP A 309 -0.93 7.89 -4.65
N ILE A 310 -0.84 6.88 -3.79
CA ILE A 310 -1.75 5.73 -3.77
C ILE A 310 -2.25 5.50 -2.34
N LYS A 311 -3.39 4.83 -2.23
CA LYS A 311 -3.86 4.25 -0.97
C LYS A 311 -3.66 2.74 -1.03
N VAL A 312 -3.36 2.12 0.10
CA VAL A 312 -3.19 0.66 0.18
C VAL A 312 -4.31 0.09 1.04
N ALA A 313 -5.06 -0.86 0.49
CA ALA A 313 -5.97 -1.71 1.21
C ALA A 313 -5.27 -3.04 1.50
N ALA A 314 -4.82 -3.22 2.74
CA ALA A 314 -4.31 -4.52 3.18
C ALA A 314 -5.53 -5.43 3.41
N LEU A 315 -5.81 -6.30 2.46
CA LEU A 315 -6.89 -7.26 2.57
C LEU A 315 -6.26 -8.57 3.04
N ASN A 316 -6.59 -8.96 4.27
CA ASN A 316 -6.31 -10.33 4.69
C ASN A 316 -7.03 -11.27 3.70
N PRO A 317 -6.40 -12.38 3.27
CA PRO A 317 -7.01 -13.34 2.34
C PRO A 317 -8.27 -14.04 2.91
N ALA A 318 -8.61 -13.81 4.18
CA ALA A 318 -9.69 -14.47 4.90
C ALA A 318 -11.14 -14.29 4.35
N PRO A 319 -11.50 -13.30 3.51
CA PRO A 319 -12.76 -13.33 2.76
C PRO A 319 -12.64 -13.93 1.34
N PHE A 320 -11.43 -14.19 0.83
CA PHE A 320 -11.20 -14.54 -0.57
C PHE A 320 -10.53 -15.92 -0.68
N PRO A 321 -11.31 -17.01 -0.87
CA PRO A 321 -10.72 -18.35 -0.97
C PRO A 321 -9.71 -18.42 -2.14
N THR A 322 -8.44 -18.65 -1.79
CA THR A 322 -7.26 -18.75 -2.67
C THR A 322 -7.11 -20.15 -3.28
N THR A 323 -8.22 -20.77 -3.68
CA THR A 323 -8.17 -21.99 -4.50
C THR A 323 -8.24 -21.63 -5.98
N GLY A 324 -7.47 -22.34 -6.81
CA GLY A 324 -7.17 -22.06 -8.22
C GLY A 324 -8.33 -22.06 -9.24
N GLY A 325 -9.56 -21.74 -8.82
CA GLY A 325 -10.73 -21.54 -9.68
C GLY A 325 -11.52 -20.25 -9.39
N VAL A 326 -11.06 -19.36 -8.51
CA VAL A 326 -11.85 -18.23 -7.97
C VAL A 326 -11.30 -16.86 -8.39
N VAL A 327 -10.73 -16.74 -9.59
CA VAL A 327 -10.17 -15.47 -10.09
C VAL A 327 -11.28 -14.45 -10.44
N GLU A 328 -12.50 -14.89 -10.74
CA GLU A 328 -13.64 -14.00 -11.06
C GLU A 328 -14.48 -13.58 -9.85
N ARG A 329 -14.46 -14.33 -8.75
CA ARG A 329 -15.31 -14.11 -7.57
C ARG A 329 -14.70 -13.11 -6.58
N SER A 330 -13.42 -13.23 -6.28
CA SER A 330 -12.70 -12.28 -5.41
C SER A 330 -12.61 -10.87 -5.99
N GLN A 331 -12.76 -10.71 -7.31
CA GLN A 331 -12.68 -9.40 -7.98
C GLN A 331 -14.02 -8.66 -8.08
N ARG A 332 -15.15 -9.35 -7.97
CA ARG A 332 -16.49 -8.72 -7.97
C ARG A 332 -16.78 -8.03 -6.65
N ASP A 333 -16.33 -8.65 -5.55
CA ASP A 333 -16.51 -8.16 -4.18
C ASP A 333 -15.50 -7.05 -3.82
N LEU A 334 -14.44 -6.83 -4.63
CA LEU A 334 -13.43 -5.78 -4.45
C LEU A 334 -13.72 -4.47 -5.19
N ARG A 335 -14.74 -4.41 -6.05
CA ARG A 335 -15.09 -3.22 -6.84
C ARG A 335 -15.41 -1.99 -5.99
N ASP A 336 -15.91 -2.22 -4.79
CA ASP A 336 -16.26 -1.17 -3.84
C ASP A 336 -15.08 -0.79 -2.92
N TYR A 337 -13.94 -1.51 -3.00
CA TYR A 337 -12.83 -1.38 -2.06
C TYR A 337 -11.48 -1.02 -2.70
N ALA A 338 -11.26 -1.35 -3.98
CA ALA A 338 -9.99 -1.10 -4.66
C ALA A 338 -10.15 -0.79 -6.15
N ASP A 339 -9.27 0.06 -6.68
CA ASP A 339 -9.14 0.34 -8.11
C ASP A 339 -8.23 -0.68 -8.80
N TYR A 340 -7.25 -1.20 -8.05
CA TYR A 340 -6.25 -2.17 -8.50
C TYR A 340 -6.07 -3.29 -7.49
N VAL A 341 -5.73 -4.48 -7.99
CA VAL A 341 -5.36 -5.64 -7.17
C VAL A 341 -3.98 -6.11 -7.58
N LEU A 342 -3.05 -6.12 -6.63
CA LEU A 342 -1.74 -6.73 -6.72
C LEU A 342 -1.79 -8.12 -6.09
N ARG A 343 -1.65 -9.14 -6.93
CA ARG A 343 -1.58 -10.55 -6.51
C ARG A 343 -0.13 -10.99 -6.41
N VAL A 344 0.23 -11.65 -5.32
CA VAL A 344 1.56 -12.20 -5.09
C VAL A 344 1.43 -13.71 -4.90
N ASP A 345 2.00 -14.48 -5.82
CA ASP A 345 2.13 -15.94 -5.72
C ASP A 345 3.59 -16.27 -5.38
N VAL A 346 3.83 -16.92 -4.25
CA VAL A 346 5.15 -17.39 -3.83
C VAL A 346 5.16 -18.91 -3.81
N ARG A 347 6.15 -19.50 -4.48
CA ARG A 347 6.36 -20.94 -4.55
C ARG A 347 7.79 -21.27 -4.16
N THR A 348 7.96 -22.26 -3.29
CA THR A 348 9.28 -22.75 -2.90
C THR A 348 9.52 -24.15 -3.48
N LEU A 349 10.66 -24.37 -4.14
CA LEU A 349 11.07 -25.68 -4.63
C LEU A 349 12.59 -25.84 -4.51
N ALA A 350 13.04 -26.87 -3.79
CA ALA A 350 14.45 -27.28 -3.71
C ALA A 350 15.45 -26.13 -3.40
N GLY A 351 15.13 -25.28 -2.40
CA GLY A 351 16.00 -24.16 -2.00
C GLY A 351 15.93 -22.93 -2.91
N ARG A 352 15.01 -22.92 -3.88
CA ARG A 352 14.70 -21.78 -4.74
C ARG A 352 13.28 -21.28 -4.49
N VAL A 353 13.10 -19.99 -4.73
CA VAL A 353 11.83 -19.27 -4.62
C VAL A 353 11.47 -18.73 -5.98
N ALA A 354 10.25 -19.02 -6.42
CA ALA A 354 9.62 -18.43 -7.58
C ALA A 354 8.46 -17.53 -7.09
N ILE A 355 8.50 -16.26 -7.46
CA ILE A 355 7.53 -15.25 -7.06
C ILE A 355 6.92 -14.63 -8.31
N THR A 356 5.61 -14.69 -8.43
CA THR A 356 4.88 -14.00 -9.49
C THR A 356 4.05 -12.89 -8.89
N ALA A 357 4.33 -11.65 -9.29
CA ALA A 357 3.54 -10.49 -8.89
C ALA A 357 2.73 -9.99 -10.10
N THR A 358 1.40 -9.94 -9.97
CA THR A 358 0.49 -9.55 -11.05
C THR A 358 -0.42 -8.40 -10.61
N LEU A 359 -0.42 -7.30 -11.37
CA LEU A 359 -1.28 -6.14 -11.16
C LEU A 359 -2.47 -6.19 -12.13
N ASN A 360 -3.67 -6.14 -11.57
CA ASN A 360 -4.92 -6.10 -12.30
C ASN A 360 -5.70 -4.83 -11.98
N ARG A 361 -6.33 -4.23 -12.98
CA ARG A 361 -7.32 -3.17 -12.79
C ARG A 361 -8.69 -3.79 -12.49
N VAL A 362 -9.37 -3.29 -11.46
CA VAL A 362 -10.62 -3.89 -10.97
C VAL A 362 -11.82 -3.60 -11.88
N ALA A 363 -11.85 -2.41 -12.49
CA ALA A 363 -12.98 -1.96 -13.31
C ALA A 363 -13.31 -2.90 -14.49
N ASP A 364 -12.28 -3.39 -15.18
CA ASP A 364 -12.39 -4.17 -16.42
C ASP A 364 -11.56 -5.47 -16.43
N ASN A 365 -10.92 -5.81 -15.31
CA ASN A 365 -10.03 -6.97 -15.15
C ASN A 365 -8.82 -6.97 -16.11
N ALA A 366 -8.42 -5.81 -16.62
CA ALA A 366 -7.21 -5.72 -17.43
C ALA A 366 -5.99 -6.10 -16.59
N THR A 367 -5.18 -7.04 -17.09
CA THR A 367 -3.85 -7.30 -16.52
C THR A 367 -2.92 -6.19 -17.00
N ILE A 368 -2.52 -5.33 -16.07
CA ILE A 368 -1.64 -4.19 -16.37
C ILE A 368 -0.19 -4.67 -16.48
N PHE A 369 0.21 -5.57 -15.59
CA PHE A 369 1.58 -6.07 -15.53
C PHE A 369 1.65 -7.42 -14.80
N SER A 370 2.61 -8.25 -15.20
CA SER A 370 2.94 -9.50 -14.50
C SER A 370 4.44 -9.73 -14.59
N ASN A 371 5.08 -10.00 -13.45
CA ASN A 371 6.52 -10.20 -13.37
C ASN A 371 6.86 -11.46 -12.58
N PRO A 372 7.28 -12.54 -13.27
CA PRO A 372 7.87 -13.70 -12.61
C PRO A 372 9.31 -13.38 -12.20
N MET A 373 9.66 -13.75 -10.96
CA MET A 373 10.99 -13.56 -10.37
C MET A 373 11.43 -14.88 -9.75
N ASP A 374 12.66 -15.29 -10.03
CA ASP A 374 13.26 -16.47 -9.41
C ASP A 374 14.49 -16.06 -8.61
N ASP A 375 14.67 -16.65 -7.42
CA ASP A 375 15.76 -16.32 -6.52
C ASP A 375 16.19 -17.51 -5.65
N GLU A 376 17.39 -17.45 -5.08
CA GLU A 376 17.92 -18.47 -4.17
C GLU A 376 17.60 -18.15 -2.71
N ILE A 377 17.19 -19.17 -1.95
CA ILE A 377 16.86 -19.04 -0.52
C ILE A 377 18.14 -19.20 0.30
N ALA A 378 19.02 -18.19 0.27
CA ALA A 378 20.20 -18.14 1.14
C ALA A 378 19.87 -17.55 2.52
N ASP A 379 19.10 -16.46 2.54
CA ASP A 379 18.58 -15.79 3.73
C ASP A 379 17.14 -15.36 3.45
N LEU A 380 16.19 -15.97 4.17
CA LEU A 380 14.76 -15.77 3.97
C LEU A 380 14.33 -14.32 4.23
N LEU A 381 14.88 -13.67 5.26
CA LEU A 381 14.53 -12.30 5.64
C LEU A 381 15.13 -11.28 4.68
N ALA A 382 16.36 -11.51 4.21
CA ALA A 382 16.97 -10.68 3.18
C ALA A 382 16.21 -10.82 1.84
N LEU A 383 15.82 -12.05 1.47
CA LEU A 383 15.01 -12.32 0.28
C LEU A 383 13.66 -11.60 0.36
N GLN A 384 12.94 -11.76 1.48
CA GLN A 384 11.66 -11.07 1.74
C GLN A 384 11.78 -9.56 1.53
N ARG A 385 12.75 -8.91 2.19
CA ARG A 385 12.96 -7.46 2.08
C ARG A 385 13.29 -7.03 0.65
N ARG A 386 14.20 -7.74 -0.02
CA ARG A 386 14.63 -7.43 -1.39
C ARG A 386 13.47 -7.56 -2.38
N VAL A 387 12.72 -8.66 -2.32
CA VAL A 387 11.57 -8.92 -3.19
C VAL A 387 10.47 -7.90 -2.96
N ALA A 388 10.08 -7.67 -1.71
CA ALA A 388 9.02 -6.73 -1.38
C ALA A 388 9.36 -5.29 -1.80
N LEU A 389 10.64 -4.91 -1.67
CA LEU A 389 11.13 -3.63 -2.17
C LEU A 389 10.99 -3.54 -3.68
N ARG A 390 11.51 -4.54 -4.43
CA ARG A 390 11.42 -4.60 -5.89
C ARG A 390 9.98 -4.56 -6.39
N ILE A 391 9.09 -5.31 -5.75
CA ILE A 391 7.65 -5.32 -6.05
C ILE A 391 7.05 -3.92 -5.85
N ALA A 392 7.24 -3.32 -4.67
CA ALA A 392 6.69 -2.00 -4.37
C ALA A 392 7.21 -0.91 -5.32
N SER A 393 8.49 -0.98 -5.69
CA SER A 393 9.14 -0.05 -6.63
C SER A 393 8.54 -0.06 -8.04
N ILE A 394 7.97 -1.19 -8.47
CA ILE A 394 7.42 -1.35 -9.82
C ILE A 394 5.96 -0.91 -9.88
N PHE A 395 5.14 -1.21 -8.87
CA PHE A 395 3.69 -1.10 -9.00
C PHE A 395 3.11 0.29 -8.78
N GLU A 396 3.70 1.13 -7.93
CA GLU A 396 3.24 2.53 -7.78
C GLU A 396 3.33 3.28 -9.12
N PRO A 397 4.47 3.28 -9.85
CA PRO A 397 4.56 3.91 -11.17
C PRO A 397 3.54 3.37 -12.17
N LEU A 398 3.36 2.06 -12.25
CA LEU A 398 2.42 1.42 -13.17
C LEU A 398 0.96 1.86 -12.94
N VAL A 399 0.55 1.98 -11.69
CA VAL A 399 -0.80 2.46 -11.35
C VAL A 399 -0.98 3.91 -11.79
N LEU A 400 0.01 4.77 -11.54
CA LEU A 400 -0.05 6.18 -11.94
C LEU A 400 -0.01 6.37 -13.46
N ASP A 401 0.75 5.54 -14.17
CA ASP A 401 0.81 5.56 -15.63
C ASP A 401 -0.49 5.09 -16.27
N ASP A 402 -1.11 4.04 -15.71
CA ASP A 402 -2.41 3.56 -16.16
C ASP A 402 -3.50 4.62 -15.97
N GLN A 403 -3.57 5.23 -14.78
CA GLN A 403 -4.50 6.34 -14.50
C GLN A 403 -4.29 7.53 -15.45
N ALA A 404 -3.04 7.96 -15.61
CA ALA A 404 -2.69 9.10 -16.46
C ALA A 404 -3.02 8.85 -17.95
N SER A 405 -2.75 7.63 -18.44
CA SER A 405 -3.03 7.25 -19.84
C SER A 405 -4.53 7.21 -20.13
N ARG A 406 -5.34 6.70 -19.19
CA ARG A 406 -6.80 6.68 -19.32
C ARG A 406 -7.39 8.08 -19.31
N GLU A 407 -6.91 8.94 -18.42
CA GLU A 407 -7.38 10.32 -18.34
C GLU A 407 -7.00 11.11 -19.60
N ALA A 408 -5.82 10.85 -20.17
CA ALA A 408 -5.42 11.43 -21.45
C ALA A 408 -6.26 10.95 -22.65
N ALA A 409 -6.73 9.69 -22.61
CA ALA A 409 -7.60 9.11 -23.63
C ALA A 409 -9.07 9.53 -23.51
N THR A 410 -9.44 10.27 -22.46
CA THR A 410 -10.82 10.73 -22.28
C THR A 410 -11.01 12.11 -22.90
N ASP A 411 -12.03 12.22 -23.77
CA ASP A 411 -12.48 13.49 -24.34
C ASP A 411 -13.33 14.26 -23.33
N TRP A 412 -12.97 15.53 -23.09
CA TRP A 412 -13.72 16.45 -22.24
C TRP A 412 -14.10 17.68 -23.03
N ASP A 413 -15.33 18.15 -22.83
CA ASP A 413 -15.78 19.40 -23.43
C ASP A 413 -15.13 20.62 -22.73
N GLU A 414 -14.94 20.61 -21.40
CA GLU A 414 -14.20 21.67 -20.67
C GLU A 414 -13.40 21.18 -19.43
N PRO A 415 -12.25 21.82 -19.07
CA PRO A 415 -11.48 21.49 -17.85
C PRO A 415 -12.23 21.74 -16.52
N ALA A 416 -13.31 22.51 -16.55
CA ALA A 416 -14.11 22.85 -15.37
C ALA A 416 -14.88 21.64 -14.80
N ASP A 417 -15.05 20.59 -15.60
CA ASP A 417 -15.74 19.34 -15.22
C ASP A 417 -14.83 18.34 -14.50
N LEU A 418 -13.52 18.64 -14.38
CA LEU A 418 -12.53 17.73 -13.78
C LEU A 418 -12.36 17.99 -12.28
N ASN A 419 -12.43 16.92 -11.49
CA ASN A 419 -12.02 16.96 -10.08
C ASN A 419 -10.47 17.08 -9.96
N HIS A 420 -9.99 17.35 -8.74
CA HIS A 420 -8.57 17.55 -8.46
C HIS A 420 -7.68 16.41 -9.00
N TRP A 421 -8.03 15.15 -8.72
CA TRP A 421 -7.24 13.99 -9.12
C TRP A 421 -7.10 13.85 -10.64
N ARG A 422 -8.17 14.11 -11.38
CA ARG A 422 -8.15 14.01 -12.85
C ARG A 422 -7.31 15.10 -13.49
N LEU A 423 -7.40 16.33 -12.98
CA LEU A 423 -6.51 17.41 -13.40
C LEU A 423 -5.04 17.02 -13.18
N LEU A 424 -4.72 16.44 -12.01
CA LEU A 424 -3.38 15.96 -11.69
C LEU A 424 -2.91 14.84 -12.63
N MET A 425 -3.74 13.83 -12.90
CA MET A 425 -3.40 12.71 -13.79
C MET A 425 -3.20 13.15 -15.24
N ARG A 426 -4.05 14.04 -15.75
CA ARG A 426 -3.87 14.63 -17.09
C ARG A 426 -2.59 15.46 -17.17
N ALA A 427 -2.33 16.29 -16.15
CA ALA A 427 -1.10 17.07 -16.09
C ALA A 427 0.16 16.18 -16.01
N ARG A 428 0.09 15.08 -15.24
CA ARG A 428 1.17 14.10 -15.14
C ARG A 428 1.46 13.45 -16.49
N TRP A 429 0.43 13.04 -17.22
CA TRP A 429 0.60 12.50 -18.58
C TRP A 429 1.28 13.52 -19.50
N LEU A 430 0.78 14.76 -19.53
CA LEU A 430 1.35 15.84 -20.34
C LEU A 430 2.82 16.10 -19.98
N PHE A 431 3.15 16.14 -18.69
CA PHE A 431 4.52 16.32 -18.22
C PHE A 431 5.47 15.24 -18.78
N TRP A 432 5.07 13.97 -18.75
CA TRP A 432 5.92 12.85 -19.21
C TRP A 432 6.07 12.73 -20.73
N THR A 433 5.21 13.39 -21.51
CA THR A 433 5.40 13.50 -22.99
C THR A 433 6.46 14.52 -23.40
N THR A 434 7.01 15.30 -22.44
CA THR A 434 8.20 16.15 -22.56
C THR A 434 8.28 17.05 -23.79
N THR A 435 7.28 17.94 -23.96
CA THR A 435 7.37 19.07 -24.90
C THR A 435 7.10 20.38 -24.17
N SER A 436 7.64 21.50 -24.66
CA SER A 436 7.42 22.82 -24.06
C SER A 436 5.92 23.15 -23.92
N ARG A 437 5.13 22.89 -24.98
CA ARG A 437 3.68 23.08 -24.98
C ARG A 437 2.98 22.21 -23.93
N ASN A 438 3.31 20.93 -23.86
CA ASN A 438 2.67 20.02 -22.90
C ASN A 438 3.08 20.35 -21.46
N ASN A 439 4.33 20.79 -21.24
CA ASN A 439 4.79 21.22 -19.92
C ASN A 439 4.07 22.49 -19.44
N GLN A 440 3.85 23.47 -20.33
CA GLN A 440 3.04 24.66 -20.03
C GLN A 440 1.58 24.30 -19.70
N GLU A 441 0.97 23.42 -20.50
CA GLU A 441 -0.41 22.98 -20.25
C GLU A 441 -0.52 22.16 -18.95
N ALA A 442 0.46 21.31 -18.64
CA ALA A 442 0.53 20.61 -17.36
C ALA A 442 0.52 21.61 -16.19
N ARG A 443 1.33 22.68 -16.23
CA ARG A 443 1.31 23.72 -15.18
C ARG A 443 -0.02 24.44 -15.07
N ARG A 444 -0.71 24.68 -16.19
CA ARG A 444 -2.06 25.28 -16.19
C ARG A 444 -3.05 24.39 -15.43
N LEU A 445 -3.06 23.09 -15.72
CA LEU A 445 -3.93 22.11 -15.08
C LEU A 445 -3.58 21.91 -13.59
N LEU A 446 -2.30 21.81 -13.24
CA LEU A 446 -1.84 21.71 -11.84
C LEU A 446 -2.24 22.95 -11.02
N SER A 447 -2.14 24.13 -11.63
CA SER A 447 -2.58 25.39 -10.99
C SER A 447 -4.08 25.41 -10.74
N GLN A 448 -4.88 24.75 -11.60
CA GLN A 448 -6.32 24.56 -11.36
C GLN A 448 -6.57 23.53 -10.27
N ALA A 449 -5.84 22.41 -10.28
CA ALA A 449 -5.93 21.38 -9.25
C ALA A 449 -5.66 21.96 -7.84
N LEU A 450 -4.67 22.84 -7.69
CA LEU A 450 -4.37 23.52 -6.43
C LEU A 450 -5.43 24.52 -5.96
N LYS A 451 -6.36 24.96 -6.82
CA LYS A 451 -7.50 25.76 -6.36
C LYS A 451 -8.46 24.91 -5.52
N THR A 452 -8.57 23.62 -5.83
CA THR A 452 -9.45 22.67 -5.15
C THR A 452 -8.77 22.08 -3.91
N ASP A 453 -7.52 21.62 -4.04
CA ASP A 453 -6.71 21.18 -2.91
C ASP A 453 -5.37 21.93 -2.87
N PRO A 454 -5.29 23.06 -2.14
CA PRO A 454 -4.07 23.85 -2.00
C PRO A 454 -2.94 23.15 -1.25
N LYS A 455 -3.17 21.97 -0.65
CA LYS A 455 -2.18 21.24 0.14
C LYS A 455 -1.77 19.92 -0.49
N ASP A 456 -2.23 19.60 -1.71
CA ASP A 456 -1.87 18.34 -2.35
C ASP A 456 -0.37 18.30 -2.71
N VAL A 457 0.38 17.44 -2.01
CA VAL A 457 1.84 17.27 -2.15
C VAL A 457 2.24 16.81 -3.56
N PRO A 458 1.64 15.75 -4.14
CA PRO A 458 1.84 15.35 -5.53
C PRO A 458 1.80 16.49 -6.56
N THR A 459 0.79 17.36 -6.47
CA THR A 459 0.62 18.50 -7.38
C THR A 459 1.76 19.52 -7.25
N HIS A 460 2.18 19.82 -6.02
CA HIS A 460 3.35 20.67 -5.77
C HIS A 460 4.64 20.05 -6.33
N CYS A 461 4.79 18.73 -6.23
CA CYS A 461 5.96 18.02 -6.75
C CYS A 461 6.05 18.12 -8.28
N ILE A 462 4.96 17.87 -9.02
CA ILE A 462 4.97 17.99 -10.49
C ILE A 462 5.17 19.45 -10.92
N LEU A 463 4.60 20.44 -10.22
CA LEU A 463 4.87 21.85 -10.52
C LEU A 463 6.37 22.16 -10.42
N ALA A 464 7.03 21.68 -9.36
CA ALA A 464 8.46 21.87 -9.19
C ALA A 464 9.27 21.20 -10.32
N PHE A 465 8.95 19.95 -10.67
CA PHE A 465 9.59 19.26 -11.79
C PHE A 465 9.35 19.95 -13.13
N SER A 466 8.15 20.48 -13.35
CA SER A 466 7.82 21.20 -14.58
C SER A 466 8.67 22.45 -14.75
N HIS A 467 8.86 23.24 -13.69
CA HIS A 467 9.77 24.38 -13.71
C HIS A 467 11.24 23.97 -13.90
N MET A 468 11.65 22.85 -13.32
CA MET A 468 13.00 22.32 -13.52
C MET A 468 13.22 21.81 -14.95
N LEU A 469 12.19 21.22 -15.56
CA LEU A 469 12.22 20.80 -16.94
C LEU A 469 12.36 22.00 -17.89
N ASP A 470 11.70 23.13 -17.61
CA ASP A 470 11.91 24.36 -18.39
C ASP A 470 13.37 24.84 -18.33
N ALA A 471 14.00 24.77 -17.14
CA ALA A 471 15.40 25.15 -16.95
C ALA A 471 16.38 24.21 -17.66
N TRP A 472 16.19 22.89 -17.53
CA TRP A 472 17.04 21.89 -18.18
C TRP A 472 16.88 21.80 -19.70
N SER A 473 15.73 22.23 -20.21
CA SER A 473 15.36 22.16 -21.62
C SER A 473 15.47 23.51 -22.33
N ASP A 474 15.92 24.57 -21.66
CA ASP A 474 16.01 25.92 -22.22
C ASP A 474 14.67 26.44 -22.79
N TRP A 475 13.55 26.06 -22.18
CA TRP A 475 12.19 26.46 -22.62
C TRP A 475 11.73 27.79 -22.03
N THR A 476 12.63 28.49 -21.34
CA THR A 476 12.37 29.77 -20.68
C THR A 476 13.57 30.70 -20.85
N PRO A 477 13.36 32.00 -21.12
CA PRO A 477 14.46 32.95 -21.23
C PRO A 477 15.12 33.27 -19.89
N ASP A 478 14.45 32.98 -18.76
CA ASP A 478 14.97 33.20 -17.40
C ASP A 478 15.11 31.85 -16.68
N ILE A 479 16.26 31.22 -16.90
CA ILE A 479 16.61 29.90 -16.32
C ILE A 479 16.66 29.96 -14.80
N ASP A 480 17.26 31.02 -14.24
CA ASP A 480 17.41 31.16 -12.79
C ASP A 480 16.05 31.34 -12.10
N SER A 481 15.10 32.05 -12.72
CA SER A 481 13.74 32.17 -12.22
C SER A 481 13.00 30.85 -12.23
N ALA A 482 13.17 30.03 -13.28
CA ALA A 482 12.60 28.69 -13.32
C ALA A 482 13.17 27.79 -12.22
N VAL A 483 14.48 27.83 -11.96
CA VAL A 483 15.10 27.11 -10.83
C VAL A 483 14.54 27.60 -9.49
N ARG A 484 14.40 28.92 -9.28
CA ARG A 484 13.82 29.49 -8.05
C ARG A 484 12.36 29.06 -7.84
N GLU A 485 11.54 29.05 -8.88
CA GLU A 485 10.15 28.58 -8.78
C GLU A 485 10.08 27.08 -8.51
N ALA A 486 10.94 26.27 -9.13
CA ALA A 486 11.05 24.83 -8.83
C ALA A 486 11.34 24.61 -7.33
N GLN A 487 12.34 25.32 -6.79
CA GLN A 487 12.69 25.26 -5.38
C GLN A 487 11.55 25.74 -4.48
N ARG A 488 10.85 26.82 -4.86
CA ARG A 488 9.70 27.34 -4.11
C ARG A 488 8.57 26.32 -4.00
N TRP A 489 8.22 25.65 -5.10
CA TRP A 489 7.18 24.61 -5.11
C TRP A 489 7.60 23.36 -4.33
N ALA A 490 8.83 22.90 -4.51
CA ALA A 490 9.35 21.76 -3.75
C ALA A 490 9.42 22.05 -2.24
N GLN A 491 9.80 23.26 -1.84
CA GLN A 491 9.78 23.67 -0.43
C GLN A 491 8.37 23.76 0.14
N LYS A 492 7.35 24.13 -0.66
CA LYS A 492 5.95 24.06 -0.23
C LYS A 492 5.54 22.62 0.05
N ALA A 493 5.86 21.68 -0.85
CA ALA A 493 5.60 20.25 -0.65
C ALA A 493 6.21 19.75 0.67
N VAL A 494 7.49 20.05 0.92
CA VAL A 494 8.18 19.68 2.16
C VAL A 494 7.60 20.35 3.40
N ARG A 495 7.13 21.61 3.31
CA ARG A 495 6.45 22.27 4.44
C ARG A 495 5.12 21.61 4.79
N ILE A 496 4.40 21.10 3.79
CA ILE A 496 3.13 20.41 4.00
C ILE A 496 3.37 19.01 4.56
N ALA A 497 4.29 18.25 3.98
CA ALA A 497 4.65 16.90 4.41
C ALA A 497 6.17 16.74 4.54
N PRO A 498 6.75 17.09 5.70
CA PRO A 498 8.21 17.02 5.90
C PRO A 498 8.79 15.61 5.81
N ASN A 499 7.99 14.59 6.13
CA ASN A 499 8.38 13.18 6.13
C ASN A 499 7.89 12.43 4.88
N ASP A 500 7.48 13.15 3.83
CA ASP A 500 7.13 12.52 2.55
C ASP A 500 8.38 12.32 1.67
N GLY A 501 8.54 11.11 1.14
CA GLY A 501 9.68 10.73 0.31
C GLY A 501 9.71 11.51 -1.01
N TRP A 502 8.56 11.70 -1.65
CA TRP A 502 8.45 12.44 -2.92
C TRP A 502 8.78 13.92 -2.73
N ALA A 503 8.28 14.56 -1.67
CA ALA A 503 8.58 15.96 -1.37
C ALA A 503 10.09 16.18 -1.15
N GLN A 504 10.75 15.30 -0.38
CA GLN A 504 12.21 15.38 -0.18
C GLN A 504 12.99 15.11 -1.47
N PHE A 505 12.56 14.12 -2.26
CA PHE A 505 13.13 13.81 -3.56
C PHE A 505 13.06 15.02 -4.51
N THR A 506 11.87 15.60 -4.69
CA THR A 506 11.66 16.76 -5.54
C THR A 506 12.49 17.96 -5.08
N LEU A 507 12.60 18.21 -3.78
CA LEU A 507 13.46 19.29 -3.28
C LEU A 507 14.94 18.99 -3.55
N GLY A 508 15.36 17.72 -3.43
CA GLY A 508 16.70 17.30 -3.82
C GLY A 508 17.00 17.60 -5.28
N VAL A 509 16.07 17.27 -6.17
CA VAL A 509 16.20 17.58 -7.60
C VAL A 509 16.20 19.09 -7.88
N ALA A 510 15.31 19.87 -7.23
CA ALA A 510 15.28 21.32 -7.39
C ALA A 510 16.55 22.03 -6.84
N CYS A 511 17.29 21.36 -5.97
CA CYS A 511 18.60 21.77 -5.48
C CYS A 511 19.77 21.20 -6.30
N SER A 512 19.54 20.52 -7.43
CA SER A 512 20.64 19.99 -8.25
C SER A 512 21.25 21.06 -9.17
N ALA A 513 21.55 22.23 -8.61
CA ALA A 513 22.31 23.31 -9.26
C ALA A 513 23.75 23.32 -8.72
N PRO A 514 24.72 23.92 -9.43
CA PRO A 514 26.15 23.83 -9.07
C PRO A 514 26.45 24.19 -7.61
N GLU A 515 25.79 25.23 -7.08
CA GLU A 515 26.01 25.75 -5.73
C GLU A 515 25.32 24.93 -4.63
N THR A 516 24.39 24.04 -5.01
CA THR A 516 23.48 23.35 -4.07
C THR A 516 23.54 21.82 -4.15
N LEU A 517 24.52 21.26 -4.88
CA LEU A 517 24.67 19.79 -5.02
C LEU A 517 24.77 19.01 -3.69
N ASP A 518 25.46 19.53 -2.67
CA ASP A 518 25.52 18.84 -1.36
C ASP A 518 24.14 18.80 -0.68
N GLN A 519 23.37 19.88 -0.86
CA GLN A 519 21.99 19.95 -0.38
C GLN A 519 21.12 18.95 -1.14
N ALA A 520 21.27 18.84 -2.46
CA ALA A 520 20.60 17.84 -3.28
C ALA A 520 20.91 16.42 -2.78
N LYS A 521 22.19 16.07 -2.60
CA LYS A 521 22.64 14.77 -2.07
C LYS A 521 21.97 14.46 -0.72
N SER A 522 22.01 15.41 0.22
CA SER A 522 21.45 15.22 1.55
C SER A 522 19.93 14.99 1.53
N ARG A 523 19.22 15.71 0.66
CA ARG A 523 17.77 15.57 0.48
C ARG A 523 17.38 14.23 -0.16
N LEU A 524 18.13 13.79 -1.16
CA LEU A 524 17.91 12.51 -1.84
C LEU A 524 18.19 11.32 -0.90
N ILE A 525 19.25 11.37 -0.10
CA ILE A 525 19.51 10.38 0.95
C ILE A 525 18.36 10.35 1.96
N HIS A 526 17.82 11.52 2.34
CA HIS A 526 16.68 11.56 3.25
C HIS A 526 15.40 10.98 2.62
N ALA A 527 15.14 11.28 1.35
CA ALA A 527 14.02 10.71 0.60
C ALA A 527 14.06 9.17 0.61
N LEU A 528 15.23 8.58 0.33
CA LEU A 528 15.41 7.12 0.33
C LEU A 528 15.29 6.49 1.73
N ARG A 529 15.61 7.22 2.80
CA ARG A 529 15.33 6.75 4.18
C ARG A 529 13.83 6.72 4.49
N LEU A 530 13.06 7.65 3.92
CA LEU A 530 11.61 7.74 4.14
C LEU A 530 10.86 6.72 3.28
N ALA A 531 11.25 6.61 2.02
CA ALA A 531 10.65 5.73 1.01
C ALA A 531 11.75 4.98 0.23
N PRO A 532 12.23 3.82 0.74
CA PRO A 532 13.25 3.02 0.07
C PRO A 532 12.82 2.52 -1.32
N SER A 533 11.51 2.35 -1.56
CA SER A 533 10.95 1.92 -2.85
C SER A 533 10.92 3.03 -3.91
N LEU A 534 11.31 4.26 -3.58
CA LEU A 534 11.32 5.39 -4.51
C LEU A 534 12.57 5.34 -5.42
N VAL A 535 12.58 4.40 -6.37
CA VAL A 535 13.76 4.11 -7.22
C VAL A 535 14.23 5.32 -8.03
N VAL A 536 13.31 6.20 -8.42
CA VAL A 536 13.66 7.45 -9.11
C VAL A 536 14.62 8.32 -8.27
N ALA A 537 14.48 8.32 -6.94
CA ALA A 537 15.41 9.02 -6.05
C ALA A 537 16.79 8.34 -5.97
N THR A 538 16.86 7.02 -6.14
CA THR A 538 18.13 6.27 -6.26
C THR A 538 18.88 6.69 -7.52
N GLY A 539 18.18 6.75 -8.66
CA GLY A 539 18.74 7.21 -9.93
C GLY A 539 19.20 8.67 -9.89
N ASP A 540 18.41 9.57 -9.30
CA ASP A 540 18.80 10.98 -9.14
C ASP A 540 19.95 11.17 -8.15
N LEU A 541 20.02 10.36 -7.08
CA LEU A 541 21.18 10.38 -6.18
C LEU A 541 22.44 9.97 -6.93
N ALA A 542 22.38 8.92 -7.74
CA ALA A 542 23.50 8.53 -8.61
C ALA A 542 23.90 9.69 -9.54
N ARG A 543 22.94 10.37 -10.16
CA ARG A 543 23.18 11.52 -11.03
C ARG A 543 23.90 12.65 -10.30
N VAL A 544 23.42 13.02 -9.11
CA VAL A 544 24.07 14.04 -8.27
C VAL A 544 25.49 13.62 -7.87
N LEU A 545 25.71 12.34 -7.54
CA LEU A 545 27.04 11.82 -7.20
C LEU A 545 28.02 11.89 -8.38
N VAL A 546 27.59 11.65 -9.62
CA VAL A 546 28.46 11.86 -10.79
C VAL A 546 28.91 13.31 -10.89
N PHE A 547 27.99 14.27 -10.70
CA PHE A 547 28.34 15.70 -10.72
C PHE A 547 29.22 16.13 -9.54
N LEU A 548 29.17 15.39 -8.43
CA LEU A 548 30.08 15.56 -7.28
C LEU A 548 31.44 14.87 -7.48
N GLY A 549 31.62 14.06 -8.53
CA GLY A 549 32.83 13.27 -8.79
C GLY A 549 32.88 11.93 -8.03
N GLU A 550 31.79 11.50 -7.39
CA GLU A 550 31.70 10.25 -6.62
C GLU A 550 31.20 9.08 -7.49
N THR A 551 31.87 8.82 -8.61
CA THR A 551 31.41 7.89 -9.68
C THR A 551 31.26 6.45 -9.19
N ALA A 552 32.17 5.94 -8.36
CA ALA A 552 32.10 4.57 -7.85
C ALA A 552 30.81 4.27 -7.06
N GLN A 553 30.29 5.25 -6.31
CA GLN A 553 29.00 5.11 -5.64
C GLN A 553 27.84 5.29 -6.63
N ALA A 554 27.97 6.20 -7.61
CA ALA A 554 26.96 6.37 -8.66
C ALA A 554 26.72 5.08 -9.46
N HIS A 555 27.77 4.34 -9.84
CA HIS A 555 27.64 3.05 -10.53
C HIS A 555 26.79 2.07 -9.72
N ARG A 556 27.10 1.89 -8.43
CA ARG A 556 26.34 0.98 -7.56
C ARG A 556 24.86 1.34 -7.47
N LEU A 557 24.55 2.63 -7.35
CA LEU A 557 23.17 3.09 -7.25
C LEU A 557 22.41 2.98 -8.58
N VAL A 558 23.06 3.18 -9.72
CA VAL A 558 22.42 2.92 -11.02
C VAL A 558 22.12 1.42 -11.18
N ASP A 559 23.06 0.56 -10.81
CA ASP A 559 22.85 -0.89 -10.88
C ASP A 559 21.73 -1.36 -9.94
N GLU A 560 21.66 -0.77 -8.74
CA GLU A 560 20.55 -0.98 -7.81
C GLU A 560 19.22 -0.51 -8.41
N ALA A 561 19.16 0.68 -9.01
CA ALA A 561 17.94 1.21 -9.61
C ALA A 561 17.43 0.32 -10.77
N LEU A 562 18.33 -0.10 -11.66
CA LEU A 562 18.01 -1.02 -12.76
C LEU A 562 17.58 -2.40 -12.26
N ALA A 563 18.15 -2.90 -11.15
CA ALA A 563 17.73 -4.16 -10.55
C ALA A 563 16.34 -4.08 -9.89
N LEU A 564 16.04 -2.96 -9.22
CA LEU A 564 14.76 -2.73 -8.53
C LEU A 564 13.62 -2.43 -9.50
N SER A 565 13.88 -1.72 -10.60
CA SER A 565 12.85 -1.36 -11.59
C SER A 565 13.39 -1.56 -13.02
N PRO A 566 13.52 -2.81 -13.49
CA PRO A 566 14.14 -3.12 -14.78
C PRO A 566 13.33 -2.66 -15.99
N TYR A 567 12.03 -2.40 -15.82
CA TYR A 567 11.11 -1.95 -16.87
C TYR A 567 10.70 -0.49 -16.72
N ASP A 568 11.42 0.27 -15.88
CA ASP A 568 11.10 1.67 -15.63
C ASP A 568 11.21 2.52 -16.90
N GLN A 569 10.23 3.40 -17.13
CA GLN A 569 10.31 4.37 -18.23
C GLN A 569 11.48 5.34 -18.06
N GLN A 570 11.99 5.52 -16.84
CA GLN A 570 13.14 6.35 -16.53
C GLN A 570 14.49 5.63 -16.65
N SER A 571 14.50 4.32 -16.92
CA SER A 571 15.75 3.54 -17.04
C SER A 571 16.77 4.16 -18.02
N GLY A 572 16.31 4.81 -19.09
CA GLY A 572 17.16 5.57 -20.02
C GLY A 572 17.94 6.72 -19.36
N LEU A 573 17.38 7.39 -18.33
CA LEU A 573 18.07 8.42 -17.57
C LEU A 573 19.18 7.84 -16.67
N TRP A 574 18.95 6.65 -16.12
CA TRP A 574 19.93 5.98 -15.26
C TRP A 574 21.08 5.41 -16.09
N LEU A 575 20.78 4.82 -17.26
CA LEU A 575 21.79 4.39 -18.23
C LEU A 575 22.68 5.56 -18.67
N ARG A 576 22.07 6.73 -18.97
CA ARG A 576 22.84 7.94 -19.26
C ARG A 576 23.67 8.40 -18.06
N THR A 577 23.15 8.31 -16.85
CA THR A 577 23.92 8.63 -15.64
C THR A 577 25.17 7.74 -15.52
N LYS A 578 25.03 6.44 -15.79
CA LYS A 578 26.16 5.50 -15.82
C LYS A 578 27.14 5.81 -16.96
N ALA A 579 26.63 6.16 -18.14
CA ALA A 579 27.45 6.63 -19.26
C ALA A 579 28.27 7.88 -18.89
N LEU A 580 27.65 8.83 -18.20
CA LEU A 580 28.31 10.05 -17.72
C LEU A 580 29.40 9.74 -16.69
N ALA A 581 29.17 8.77 -15.80
CA ALA A 581 30.16 8.31 -14.85
C ALA A 581 31.41 7.71 -15.54
N HIS A 582 31.21 6.80 -16.50
CA HIS A 582 32.32 6.26 -17.33
C HIS A 582 33.04 7.37 -18.12
N TRP A 583 32.30 8.36 -18.64
CA TRP A 583 32.92 9.49 -19.34
C TRP A 583 33.80 10.35 -18.41
N VAL A 584 33.35 10.60 -17.17
CA VAL A 584 34.14 11.27 -16.13
C VAL A 584 35.42 10.50 -15.82
N GLU A 585 35.35 9.17 -15.80
CA GLU A 585 36.48 8.26 -15.56
C GLU A 585 37.43 8.13 -16.77
N GLY A 586 37.04 8.65 -17.94
CA GLY A 586 37.82 8.56 -19.18
C GLY A 586 37.58 7.26 -19.97
N GLU A 587 36.59 6.46 -19.57
CA GLU A 587 36.21 5.19 -20.19
C GLU A 587 35.24 5.42 -21.36
N SER A 588 35.72 6.08 -22.41
CA SER A 588 34.88 6.55 -23.52
C SER A 588 34.14 5.44 -24.28
N ALA A 589 34.69 4.23 -24.37
CA ALA A 589 34.05 3.11 -25.06
C ALA A 589 32.78 2.65 -24.30
N GLN A 590 32.91 2.39 -23.00
CA GLN A 590 31.79 2.03 -22.12
C GLN A 590 30.74 3.15 -22.06
N ALA A 591 31.19 4.40 -22.01
CA ALA A 591 30.30 5.55 -22.02
C ALA A 591 29.49 5.63 -23.33
N LEU A 592 30.12 5.36 -24.48
CA LEU A 592 29.45 5.39 -25.78
C LEU A 592 28.40 4.27 -25.90
N ASP A 593 28.75 3.04 -25.51
CA ASP A 593 27.83 1.90 -25.54
C ASP A 593 26.57 2.16 -24.69
N LEU A 594 26.76 2.71 -23.48
CA LEU A 594 25.65 3.00 -22.57
C LEU A 594 24.79 4.17 -23.03
N VAL A 595 25.36 5.24 -23.60
CA VAL A 595 24.56 6.35 -24.12
C VAL A 595 23.79 5.96 -25.38
N ASP A 596 24.37 5.09 -26.23
CA ASP A 596 23.68 4.53 -27.39
C ASP A 596 22.51 3.65 -26.96
N PHE A 597 22.69 2.82 -25.92
CA PHE A 597 21.59 2.07 -25.34
C PHE A 597 20.53 2.99 -24.70
N ALA A 598 20.93 4.06 -24.02
CA ALA A 598 20.00 5.06 -23.48
C ALA A 598 19.17 5.76 -24.58
N LEU A 599 19.73 5.97 -25.76
CA LEU A 599 19.01 6.51 -26.93
C LEU A 599 18.03 5.50 -27.54
N ILE A 600 18.29 4.20 -27.46
CA ILE A 600 17.33 3.16 -27.84
C ILE A 600 16.13 3.19 -26.89
N VAL A 601 16.39 3.26 -25.59
CA VAL A 601 15.33 3.29 -24.56
C VAL A 601 14.53 4.60 -24.62
N ARG A 602 15.19 5.74 -24.82
CA ARG A 602 14.56 7.06 -24.81
C ARG A 602 15.12 7.98 -25.91
N PRO A 603 14.67 7.82 -27.17
CA PRO A 603 15.21 8.58 -28.31
C PRO A 603 14.87 10.08 -28.27
N GLY A 604 13.80 10.48 -27.57
CA GLY A 604 13.40 11.88 -27.46
C GLY A 604 14.19 12.71 -26.44
N TRP A 605 15.11 12.09 -25.67
CA TRP A 605 15.87 12.81 -24.64
C TRP A 605 17.15 13.43 -25.23
N PHE A 606 17.04 14.67 -25.70
CA PHE A 606 18.09 15.37 -26.43
C PHE A 606 19.47 15.37 -25.76
N GLN A 607 19.50 15.41 -24.42
CA GLN A 607 20.76 15.50 -23.69
C GLN A 607 21.62 14.23 -23.84
N ASN A 608 21.03 13.09 -24.22
CA ASN A 608 21.77 11.88 -24.58
C ASN A 608 22.56 12.10 -25.88
N HIS A 609 22.01 12.84 -26.85
CA HIS A 609 22.73 13.21 -28.06
C HIS A 609 23.91 14.15 -27.79
N TYR A 610 23.77 15.07 -26.83
CA TYR A 610 24.86 15.96 -26.40
C TYR A 610 26.00 15.16 -25.75
N LEU A 611 25.69 14.26 -24.82
CA LEU A 611 26.69 13.40 -24.20
C LEU A 611 27.39 12.51 -25.26
N ARG A 612 26.62 11.92 -26.18
CA ARG A 612 27.16 11.14 -27.30
C ARG A 612 28.08 11.96 -28.20
N ALA A 613 27.69 13.19 -28.53
CA ALA A 613 28.50 14.10 -29.34
C ALA A 613 29.83 14.44 -28.65
N ALA A 614 29.80 14.72 -27.35
CA ALA A 614 30.99 14.97 -26.56
C ALA A 614 31.94 13.77 -26.54
N ILE A 615 31.43 12.56 -26.30
CA ILE A 615 32.23 11.32 -26.29
C ILE A 615 32.88 11.10 -27.66
N LEU A 616 32.12 11.22 -28.76
CA LEU A 616 32.62 11.00 -30.13
C LEU A 616 33.66 12.02 -30.55
N ALA A 617 33.48 13.29 -30.17
CA ALA A 617 34.45 14.34 -30.45
C ALA A 617 35.79 14.06 -29.75
N GLU A 618 35.74 13.58 -28.51
CA GLU A 618 36.93 13.21 -27.75
C GLU A 618 37.64 11.97 -28.32
N THR A 619 36.89 10.99 -28.85
CA THR A 619 37.46 9.80 -29.51
C THR A 619 37.92 10.05 -30.94
N GLY A 620 37.66 11.24 -31.51
CA GLY A 620 38.14 11.66 -32.82
C GLY A 620 37.20 11.40 -34.01
N ASP A 621 35.97 10.93 -33.77
CA ASP A 621 34.96 10.77 -34.83
C ASP A 621 34.11 12.05 -34.95
N GLU A 622 34.70 13.08 -35.56
CA GLU A 622 34.09 14.41 -35.66
C GLU A 622 32.82 14.41 -36.50
N THR A 623 32.73 13.55 -37.52
CA THR A 623 31.54 13.46 -38.39
C THR A 623 30.36 12.88 -37.61
N ALA A 624 30.57 11.80 -36.86
CA ALA A 624 29.53 11.23 -36.02
C ALA A 624 29.17 12.14 -34.83
N ALA A 625 30.14 12.88 -34.29
CA ALA A 625 29.92 13.87 -33.24
C ALA A 625 29.00 15.00 -33.70
N GLN A 626 29.29 15.61 -34.86
CA GLN A 626 28.44 16.64 -35.47
C GLN A 626 27.04 16.12 -35.77
N ALA A 627 26.95 14.90 -36.32
CA ALA A 627 25.66 14.27 -36.58
C ALA A 627 24.86 14.00 -35.30
N ALA A 628 25.52 13.65 -34.20
CA ALA A 628 24.87 13.46 -32.90
C ALA A 628 24.38 14.81 -32.34
N LEU A 629 25.23 15.84 -32.30
CA LEU A 629 24.87 17.16 -31.81
C LEU A 629 23.68 17.74 -32.59
N GLY A 630 23.73 17.68 -33.92
CA GLY A 630 22.65 18.16 -34.79
C GLY A 630 21.32 17.41 -34.61
N ARG A 631 21.32 16.14 -34.15
CA ARG A 631 20.08 15.46 -33.74
C ARG A 631 19.53 16.02 -32.44
N GLY A 632 20.40 16.29 -31.45
CA GLY A 632 20.01 16.94 -30.20
C GLY A 632 19.41 18.33 -30.43
N GLU A 633 20.05 19.14 -31.28
CA GLU A 633 19.58 20.49 -31.65
C GLU A 633 18.23 20.45 -32.37
N LYS A 634 17.99 19.47 -33.25
CA LYS A 634 16.67 19.31 -33.90
C LYS A 634 15.53 19.03 -32.92
N LEU A 635 15.82 18.38 -31.79
CA LEU A 635 14.81 18.09 -30.76
C LEU A 635 14.52 19.31 -29.88
N MET A 636 15.50 20.19 -29.66
CA MET A 636 15.38 21.30 -28.70
C MET A 636 15.23 22.68 -29.31
N GLY A 637 15.72 22.89 -30.53
CA GLY A 637 16.00 24.23 -31.04
C GLY A 637 17.31 24.76 -30.46
N SER A 638 17.25 25.88 -29.73
CA SER A 638 18.41 26.50 -29.07
C SER A 638 18.67 25.89 -27.70
N TYR A 639 19.94 25.75 -27.32
CA TYR A 639 20.35 25.37 -25.98
C TYR A 639 21.39 26.37 -25.46
N SER A 640 21.01 27.18 -24.46
CA SER A 640 21.85 28.24 -23.92
C SER A 640 22.94 27.72 -22.98
N ASP A 641 24.01 28.50 -22.79
CA ASP A 641 25.05 28.21 -21.79
C ASP A 641 24.48 28.08 -20.37
N ALA A 642 23.47 28.89 -20.04
CA ALA A 642 22.80 28.84 -18.76
C ALA A 642 22.08 27.50 -18.55
N ALA A 643 21.31 27.05 -19.54
CA ALA A 643 20.65 25.75 -19.50
C ALA A 643 21.65 24.59 -19.50
N LEU A 644 22.72 24.66 -20.31
CA LEU A 644 23.80 23.67 -20.32
C LEU A 644 24.42 23.49 -18.93
N ARG A 645 24.72 24.61 -18.25
CA ARG A 645 25.30 24.63 -16.90
C ARG A 645 24.36 24.07 -15.84
N ILE A 646 23.05 24.34 -15.92
CA ILE A 646 22.05 23.78 -15.00
C ILE A 646 21.77 22.30 -15.28
N GLY A 647 21.84 21.86 -16.54
CA GLY A 647 21.67 20.47 -16.93
C GLY A 647 22.89 19.58 -16.64
N HIS A 648 24.09 20.17 -16.56
CA HIS A 648 25.35 19.47 -16.28
C HIS A 648 26.13 20.19 -15.16
N PRO A 649 25.59 20.23 -13.93
CA PRO A 649 26.11 21.06 -12.84
C PRO A 649 27.36 20.46 -12.20
N PHE A 650 28.40 20.11 -12.96
CA PHE A 650 29.63 19.55 -12.43
C PHE A 650 30.25 20.45 -11.35
N ARG A 651 30.58 19.86 -10.19
CA ARG A 651 31.35 20.52 -9.14
C ARG A 651 32.76 20.86 -9.62
N ASP A 652 33.36 19.93 -10.36
CA ASP A 652 34.66 20.16 -10.97
C ASP A 652 34.50 20.98 -12.26
N ARG A 653 35.01 22.21 -12.22
CA ARG A 653 35.01 23.11 -13.38
C ARG A 653 35.82 22.56 -14.55
N ALA A 654 36.84 21.73 -14.31
CA ALA A 654 37.62 21.11 -15.38
C ALA A 654 36.78 20.10 -16.17
N LEU A 655 35.91 19.33 -15.50
CA LEU A 655 34.97 18.41 -16.16
C LEU A 655 33.92 19.17 -16.97
N TYR A 656 33.37 20.27 -16.43
CA TYR A 656 32.44 21.11 -17.19
C TYR A 656 33.12 21.71 -18.44
N ALA A 657 34.31 22.29 -18.29
CA ALA A 657 35.05 22.86 -19.41
C ALA A 657 35.45 21.79 -20.44
N ARG A 658 35.73 20.55 -20.01
CA ARG A 658 35.96 19.40 -20.89
C ARG A 658 34.71 19.08 -21.73
N LEU A 659 33.52 19.05 -21.11
CA LEU A 659 32.25 18.85 -21.81
C LEU A 659 32.03 19.95 -22.87
N VAL A 660 32.20 21.22 -22.49
CA VAL A 660 32.05 22.38 -23.39
C VAL A 660 32.99 22.28 -24.58
N ARG A 661 34.30 22.02 -24.35
CA ARG A 661 35.27 21.85 -25.44
C ARG A 661 34.89 20.72 -26.39
N ALA A 662 34.44 19.59 -25.86
CA ALA A 662 34.02 18.45 -26.67
C ALA A 662 32.80 18.79 -27.53
N LEU A 663 31.80 19.47 -26.97
CA LEU A 663 30.62 19.94 -27.71
C LEU A 663 30.98 20.99 -28.78
N ASN A 664 31.89 21.91 -28.49
CA ASN A 664 32.36 22.90 -29.45
C ASN A 664 33.13 22.25 -30.62
N ARG A 665 33.92 21.19 -30.34
CA ARG A 665 34.53 20.37 -31.39
C ARG A 665 33.51 19.63 -32.25
N ALA A 666 32.37 19.26 -31.66
CA ALA A 666 31.23 18.69 -32.40
C ALA A 666 30.42 19.74 -33.18
N GLY A 667 30.84 21.01 -33.22
CA GLY A 667 30.18 22.09 -33.97
C GLY A 667 29.31 23.02 -33.13
N GLY A 668 29.28 22.86 -31.81
CA GLY A 668 28.59 23.78 -30.90
C GLY A 668 29.30 25.13 -30.71
N SER A 669 28.62 26.06 -30.06
CA SER A 669 29.14 27.40 -29.74
C SER A 669 28.85 27.80 -28.29
N PHE A 670 29.33 26.99 -27.35
CA PHE A 670 29.15 27.16 -25.91
C PHE A 670 30.35 27.86 -25.25
N ILE A 671 30.11 28.56 -24.14
CA ILE A 671 31.10 29.27 -23.34
C ILE A 671 31.57 28.36 -22.18
N GLU A 672 32.89 28.29 -21.99
CA GLU A 672 33.56 27.48 -20.93
C GLU A 672 33.31 27.99 -19.50
#